data_AF-A0A7R5KAU9-F1
#
_entry.id   AF-A0A7R5KAU9-F1
#
_cell.length_a   1.000
_cell.length_b   1.000
_cell.length_c   1.000
_cell.angle_alpha   90.00
_cell.angle_beta   90.00
_cell.angle_gamma   90.00
#
_symmetry.space_group_name_H-M   'P 1'
#
loop_
_entity.id
_entity.type
_entity.pdbx_description
1 polymer ?
#
loop_
_entity_poly.entity_id
_entity_poly.type
_entity_poly.pdbx_seq_one_letter_code
_entity_poly.pdbx_strand_id
1 'polypeptide(L)'
;MKPSAVYELLVDSVGPWDFTGGFVPCELLLVGEDAYPVLLSAKKQVLIAVSQYGKGRMVVVSHEGILKDSKFSQFLRNAVEWLKPCPEALVGVHSRLDSLSQVLLKAGTKVQAGAELSPSLGVYCVDAYDSSKAKDLVGFVKGGGGLLIGGQAWHWASQHGKEKVLFEFPGNQVTSVAGVYFTGNAVEKGIFKVAKKIPKIPLVVPHQANLSLDAEFLLRDVLELDLMTGGIPSTLLVHGVLSFPLCLDSSHCCLLAAAHYGRGRVVVATHESHLFSPKLARFLLNAVCWLDAGRKGLVGVDPSLKKMCGLLSLEGVKSQVSQLTGDLSVYCCSSYSDREAERIHAFVAEGGGLLVGGQAWYWASQNCGKAAVAEYPGNKILNRFGLSILGQSGQAAKHRPVGPGEHYHFRKALLLFSTQVNKCEELTEPLKDWLQCLARDCAAFLRIPAHDCPAYASLHRILTKVLQRSGIPQVSRHCPVKRNSKEAVLLCMATELSLTMTDSAALVQKCATGVCALPVTVEIDGTNPGKTAWRSTGLYLPEGHTAVITCPCLVVGAGLKVQIGCHTDDLSNAKEMKRAPVVIRTCDVACQKQSISCLWGGLIYIIVPAKSVLGKVPITVEGAVRAPFFKLGMFVYLRAFFLRAAHRCCCPCD
;
A
#
# COMPACT_ATOMS: atom_id res chain seq x y z
N MET A 1 9.38 17.81 1.36
CA MET A 1 10.30 17.41 0.28
C MET A 1 9.85 16.05 -0.24
N LYS A 2 9.86 15.80 -1.55
CA LYS A 2 9.50 14.47 -2.09
C LYS A 2 10.49 13.39 -1.60
N PRO A 3 10.06 12.13 -1.36
CA PRO A 3 10.95 11.09 -0.84
C PRO A 3 12.23 10.87 -1.65
N SER A 4 12.18 11.01 -2.98
CA SER A 4 13.37 10.85 -3.84
C SER A 4 14.43 11.94 -3.58
N ALA A 5 13.99 13.19 -3.42
CA ALA A 5 14.89 14.31 -3.13
C ALA A 5 15.46 14.19 -1.71
N VAL A 6 14.67 13.70 -0.74
CA VAL A 6 15.18 13.38 0.60
C VAL A 6 16.25 12.30 0.53
N TYR A 7 16.00 11.23 -0.22
CA TYR A 7 16.97 10.16 -0.40
C TYR A 7 18.28 10.67 -1.02
N GLU A 8 18.19 11.45 -2.10
CA GLU A 8 19.34 12.07 -2.77
C GLU A 8 20.14 12.95 -1.81
N LEU A 9 19.48 13.79 -1.01
CA LEU A 9 20.12 14.59 0.04
C LEU A 9 20.85 13.71 1.07
N LEU A 10 20.21 12.63 1.54
CA LEU A 10 20.78 11.77 2.58
C LEU A 10 22.04 11.03 2.09
N VAL A 11 22.07 10.61 0.83
CA VAL A 11 23.20 9.87 0.26
C VAL A 11 24.18 10.75 -0.52
N ASP A 12 23.98 12.08 -0.53
CA ASP A 12 24.85 13.00 -1.25
C ASP A 12 26.28 12.94 -0.71
N SER A 13 27.23 12.79 -1.64
CA SER A 13 28.66 12.65 -1.34
C SER A 13 29.02 11.51 -0.37
N VAL A 14 28.10 10.58 -0.11
CA VAL A 14 28.37 9.40 0.73
C VAL A 14 29.12 8.36 -0.10
N GLY A 15 30.26 7.90 0.42
CA GLY A 15 31.03 6.79 -0.17
C GLY A 15 30.39 5.43 0.11
N PRO A 16 31.08 4.32 -0.23
CA PRO A 16 30.66 2.99 0.20
C PRO A 16 30.48 2.92 1.72
N TRP A 17 29.41 2.28 2.16
CA TRP A 17 29.07 2.13 3.57
C TRP A 17 29.93 1.04 4.20
N ASP A 18 30.94 1.44 4.98
CA ASP A 18 31.87 0.52 5.60
C ASP A 18 31.41 0.08 7.01
N PHE A 19 30.83 -1.12 7.09
CA PHE A 19 30.39 -1.77 8.32
C PHE A 19 31.40 -2.81 8.84
N THR A 20 32.67 -2.80 8.41
CA THR A 20 33.68 -3.76 8.90
C THR A 20 34.22 -3.45 10.30
N GLY A 21 33.75 -2.38 10.93
CA GLY A 21 34.16 -1.93 12.27
C GLY A 21 33.75 -2.87 13.43
N GLY A 22 33.97 -2.40 14.66
CA GLY A 22 33.81 -3.21 15.88
C GLY A 22 32.38 -3.62 16.25
N PHE A 23 31.35 -3.07 15.60
CA PHE A 23 29.94 -3.31 15.96
C PHE A 23 29.20 -4.22 14.99
N VAL A 24 28.11 -4.85 15.44
CA VAL A 24 27.22 -5.70 14.63
C VAL A 24 25.84 -5.07 14.58
N PRO A 25 25.36 -4.57 13.42
CA PRO A 25 24.05 -3.97 13.33
C PRO A 25 22.91 -4.99 13.43
N CYS A 26 21.71 -4.53 13.78
CA CYS A 26 20.48 -5.31 13.62
C CYS A 26 19.71 -4.96 12.33
N GLU A 27 18.76 -5.79 11.93
CA GLU A 27 17.84 -5.45 10.84
C GLU A 27 16.70 -4.54 11.33
N LEU A 28 16.32 -3.56 10.53
CA LEU A 28 15.14 -2.73 10.77
C LEU A 28 13.92 -3.27 10.00
N LEU A 29 12.76 -3.26 10.64
CA LEU A 29 11.47 -3.54 10.02
C LEU A 29 10.74 -2.22 9.73
N LEU A 30 10.22 -2.09 8.50
CA LEU A 30 9.46 -0.92 8.06
C LEU A 30 8.01 -1.30 7.76
N VAL A 31 7.07 -0.61 8.40
CA VAL A 31 5.62 -0.84 8.23
C VAL A 31 4.83 0.43 7.93
N GLY A 32 5.38 1.61 8.25
CA GLY A 32 4.72 2.90 8.05
C GLY A 32 4.70 3.33 6.58
N GLU A 33 3.68 4.10 6.20
CA GLU A 33 3.52 4.62 4.83
C GLU A 33 4.69 5.55 4.43
N ASP A 34 5.15 6.37 5.37
CA ASP A 34 6.26 7.32 5.22
C ASP A 34 7.64 6.70 5.44
N ALA A 35 7.70 5.44 5.88
CA ALA A 35 8.95 4.76 6.23
C ALA A 35 9.62 4.15 4.98
N TYR A 36 10.90 4.47 4.74
CA TYR A 36 11.67 3.87 3.66
C TYR A 36 13.15 3.71 3.98
N PRO A 37 13.83 2.73 3.34
CA PRO A 37 15.23 2.46 3.60
C PRO A 37 16.11 3.51 2.93
N VAL A 38 17.21 3.84 3.60
CA VAL A 38 18.36 4.54 3.01
C VAL A 38 19.42 3.52 2.60
N LEU A 39 19.66 2.51 3.45
CA LEU A 39 20.68 1.49 3.28
C LEU A 39 20.12 0.08 3.48
N LEU A 40 20.49 -0.82 2.58
CA LEU A 40 20.29 -2.26 2.72
C LEU A 40 21.63 -3.00 2.74
N SER A 41 21.67 -4.13 3.45
CA SER A 41 22.76 -5.11 3.34
C SER A 41 22.74 -5.85 1.98
N ALA A 42 23.79 -6.64 1.72
CA ALA A 42 23.84 -7.51 0.53
C ALA A 42 22.67 -8.52 0.47
N LYS A 43 22.18 -8.96 1.64
CA LYS A 43 21.01 -9.85 1.78
C LYS A 43 19.67 -9.09 1.79
N LYS A 44 19.67 -7.80 1.46
CA LYS A 44 18.51 -6.88 1.42
C LYS A 44 17.87 -6.60 2.78
N GLN A 45 18.63 -6.72 3.87
CA GLN A 45 18.17 -6.36 5.21
C GLN A 45 18.34 -4.86 5.43
N VAL A 46 17.36 -4.19 6.03
CA VAL A 46 17.41 -2.73 6.23
C VAL A 46 18.35 -2.37 7.38
N LEU A 47 19.29 -1.45 7.14
CA LEU A 47 20.28 -0.99 8.14
C LEU A 47 20.06 0.47 8.55
N ILE A 48 19.58 1.30 7.63
CA ILE A 48 19.25 2.70 7.89
C ILE A 48 17.90 2.98 7.26
N ALA A 49 17.02 3.61 8.01
CA ALA A 49 15.71 4.01 7.55
C ALA A 49 15.37 5.43 8.00
N VAL A 50 14.46 6.04 7.27
CA VAL A 50 13.88 7.33 7.64
C VAL A 50 12.36 7.23 7.63
N SER A 51 11.71 8.09 8.41
CA SER A 51 10.26 8.20 8.45
C SER A 51 9.83 9.57 8.98
N GLN A 52 8.52 9.79 9.05
CA GLN A 52 7.90 10.99 9.61
C GLN A 52 6.85 10.60 10.65
N TYR A 53 6.62 11.48 11.61
CA TYR A 53 5.52 11.34 12.56
C TYR A 53 5.03 12.71 13.01
N GLY A 54 3.73 12.96 12.89
CA GLY A 54 3.17 14.31 13.07
C GLY A 54 3.85 15.29 12.11
N LYS A 55 4.47 16.34 12.67
CA LYS A 55 5.21 17.33 11.88
C LYS A 55 6.72 17.06 11.82
N GLY A 56 7.22 16.08 12.56
CA GLY A 56 8.65 15.82 12.71
C GLY A 56 9.17 14.71 11.80
N ARG A 57 10.48 14.50 11.91
CA ARG A 57 11.25 13.57 11.07
C ARG A 57 12.09 12.65 11.95
N MET A 58 12.29 11.42 11.49
CA MET A 58 13.13 10.44 12.17
C MET A 58 14.16 9.84 11.22
N VAL A 59 15.40 9.71 11.68
CA VAL A 59 16.44 8.87 11.11
C VAL A 59 16.77 7.79 12.13
N VAL A 60 16.63 6.53 11.70
CA VAL A 60 16.88 5.35 12.55
C VAL A 60 18.04 4.56 11.96
N VAL A 61 19.07 4.32 12.77
CA VAL A 61 20.24 3.54 12.38
C VAL A 61 20.36 2.25 13.20
N SER A 62 20.73 1.15 12.54
CA SER A 62 20.75 -0.21 13.10
C SER A 62 21.78 -0.49 14.20
N HIS A 63 22.56 0.50 14.61
CA HIS A 63 23.53 0.42 15.70
C HIS A 63 23.93 1.83 16.14
N GLU A 64 24.05 2.08 17.44
CA GLU A 64 24.54 3.35 18.00
C GLU A 64 25.99 3.64 17.62
N GLY A 65 26.77 2.58 17.37
CA GLY A 65 28.13 2.64 16.82
C GLY A 65 28.23 3.40 15.49
N ILE A 66 27.18 3.40 14.65
CA ILE A 66 27.13 4.21 13.42
C ILE A 66 27.18 5.70 13.75
N LEU A 67 26.56 6.11 14.86
CA LEU A 67 26.55 7.50 15.32
C LEU A 67 27.92 7.95 15.87
N LYS A 68 28.80 7.00 16.21
CA LYS A 68 30.10 7.25 16.85
C LYS A 68 31.28 7.15 15.89
N ASP A 69 31.10 6.49 14.74
CA ASP A 69 32.17 6.20 13.80
C ASP A 69 32.30 7.28 12.72
N SER A 70 33.50 7.85 12.61
CA SER A 70 33.87 8.88 11.65
C SER A 70 33.64 8.50 10.17
N LYS A 71 33.63 7.20 9.85
CA LYS A 71 33.34 6.69 8.49
C LYS A 71 31.95 7.10 8.00
N PHE A 72 31.01 7.34 8.91
CA PHE A 72 29.64 7.75 8.58
C PHE A 72 29.43 9.27 8.67
N SER A 73 30.50 10.05 8.90
CA SER A 73 30.40 11.50 9.16
C SER A 73 29.63 12.27 8.09
N GLN A 74 29.85 11.98 6.80
CA GLN A 74 29.12 12.65 5.71
C GLN A 74 27.62 12.36 5.78
N PHE A 75 27.23 11.10 5.95
CA PHE A 75 25.82 10.74 6.11
C PHE A 75 25.20 11.38 7.36
N LEU A 76 25.90 11.37 8.50
CA LEU A 76 25.39 11.94 9.75
C LEU A 76 25.15 13.45 9.62
N ARG A 77 25.98 14.17 8.87
CA ARG A 77 25.76 15.59 8.54
C ARG A 77 24.50 15.77 7.69
N ASN A 78 24.38 15.01 6.60
CA ASN A 78 23.22 15.07 5.71
C ASN A 78 21.92 14.73 6.48
N ALA A 79 21.97 13.72 7.35
CA ALA A 79 20.87 13.30 8.19
C ALA A 79 20.44 14.41 9.17
N VAL A 80 21.39 15.01 9.90
CA VAL A 80 21.09 16.10 10.82
C VAL A 80 20.52 17.31 10.09
N GLU A 81 21.07 17.67 8.93
CA GLU A 81 20.56 18.78 8.12
C GLU A 81 19.13 18.51 7.64
N TRP A 82 18.84 17.29 7.20
CA TRP A 82 17.48 16.89 6.86
C TRP A 82 16.55 16.85 8.06
N LEU A 83 17.03 16.57 9.27
CA LEU A 83 16.20 16.52 10.49
C LEU A 83 15.81 17.90 11.00
N LYS A 84 16.62 18.93 10.74
CA LYS A 84 16.41 20.29 11.25
C LYS A 84 15.09 20.91 10.74
N PRO A 85 14.20 21.40 11.63
CA PRO A 85 12.99 22.14 11.23
C PRO A 85 13.31 23.43 10.47
N CYS A 86 14.41 24.09 10.81
CA CYS A 86 14.98 25.25 10.12
C CYS A 86 16.52 25.20 10.19
N PRO A 87 17.25 25.89 9.30
CA PRO A 87 18.72 25.84 9.26
C PRO A 87 19.41 26.18 10.59
N GLU A 88 18.83 27.11 11.38
CA GLU A 88 19.34 27.62 12.65
C GLU A 88 19.00 26.73 13.85
N ALA A 89 18.20 25.69 13.65
CA ALA A 89 17.76 24.78 14.69
C ALA A 89 18.94 24.21 15.50
N LEU A 90 18.84 24.32 16.82
CA LEU A 90 19.84 23.78 17.74
C LEU A 90 19.80 22.24 17.74
N VAL A 91 20.97 21.62 17.64
CA VAL A 91 21.13 20.16 17.68
C VAL A 91 21.61 19.77 19.07
N GLY A 92 20.78 19.05 19.82
CA GLY A 92 21.16 18.44 21.09
C GLY A 92 21.67 17.02 20.88
N VAL A 93 22.78 16.67 21.51
CA VAL A 93 23.37 15.33 21.46
C VAL A 93 23.49 14.79 22.88
N HIS A 94 22.88 13.61 23.11
CA HIS A 94 22.92 12.94 24.41
C HIS A 94 24.37 12.58 24.81
N SER A 95 24.66 12.58 26.11
CA SER A 95 26.01 12.38 26.68
C SER A 95 26.71 11.09 26.25
N ARG A 96 25.95 10.03 25.94
CA ARG A 96 26.52 8.76 25.45
C ARG A 96 27.03 8.81 24.00
N LEU A 97 26.83 9.93 23.31
CA LEU A 97 27.15 10.14 21.89
C LEU A 97 28.15 11.28 21.68
N ASP A 98 29.07 11.54 22.61
CA ASP A 98 30.05 12.63 22.51
C ASP A 98 30.85 12.65 21.20
N SER A 99 31.18 11.48 20.65
CA SER A 99 31.84 11.37 19.34
C SER A 99 31.02 12.01 18.21
N LEU A 100 29.69 11.89 18.24
CA LEU A 100 28.79 12.53 17.27
C LEU A 100 28.87 14.05 17.38
N SER A 101 28.89 14.59 18.61
CA SER A 101 29.05 16.02 18.85
C SER A 101 30.31 16.55 18.16
N GLN A 102 31.44 15.85 18.28
CA GLN A 102 32.68 16.25 17.62
C GLN A 102 32.59 16.20 16.08
N VAL A 103 31.95 15.15 15.53
CA VAL A 103 31.76 15.02 14.08
C VAL A 103 30.94 16.17 13.50
N LEU A 104 29.88 16.58 14.22
CA LEU A 104 28.99 17.66 13.82
C LEU A 104 29.61 19.04 14.04
N LEU A 105 30.32 19.27 15.15
CA LEU A 105 31.04 20.53 15.41
C LEU A 105 32.13 20.78 14.37
N LYS A 106 32.90 19.74 14.01
CA LYS A 106 33.89 19.82 12.92
C LYS A 106 33.26 20.13 11.55
N ALA A 107 31.96 19.91 11.40
CA ALA A 107 31.20 20.22 10.21
C ALA A 107 30.59 21.64 10.21
N GLY A 108 30.78 22.42 11.29
CA GLY A 108 30.19 23.75 11.44
C GLY A 108 28.76 23.75 11.99
N THR A 109 28.23 22.60 12.42
CA THR A 109 26.88 22.52 13.02
C THR A 109 26.90 23.03 14.46
N LYS A 110 25.94 23.89 14.83
CA LYS A 110 25.73 24.30 16.23
C LYS A 110 25.17 23.14 17.04
N VAL A 111 25.99 22.61 17.96
CA VAL A 111 25.65 21.44 18.78
C VAL A 111 25.73 21.79 20.27
N GLN A 112 24.72 21.35 21.02
CA GLN A 112 24.74 21.26 22.47
C GLN A 112 25.10 19.81 22.87
N ALA A 113 26.36 19.58 23.25
CA ALA A 113 26.82 18.28 23.71
C ALA A 113 26.34 17.98 25.14
N GLY A 114 26.09 16.70 25.46
CA GLY A 114 25.55 16.30 26.75
C GLY A 114 24.15 16.86 27.02
N ALA A 115 23.39 17.16 25.97
CA ALA A 115 22.07 17.74 26.09
C ALA A 115 21.05 16.73 26.62
N GLU A 116 20.16 17.21 27.48
CA GLU A 116 18.90 16.54 27.78
C GLU A 116 17.84 16.96 26.76
N LEU A 117 16.83 16.11 26.57
CA LEU A 117 15.69 16.45 25.72
C LEU A 117 15.01 17.73 26.23
N SER A 118 14.88 18.72 25.36
CA SER A 118 14.26 20.01 25.64
C SER A 118 13.41 20.48 24.46
N PRO A 119 12.28 21.16 24.68
CA PRO A 119 11.47 21.77 23.62
C PRO A 119 12.21 22.83 22.79
N SER A 120 13.32 23.40 23.30
CA SER A 120 14.13 24.39 22.58
C SER A 120 15.00 23.79 21.48
N LEU A 121 15.22 22.47 21.49
CA LEU A 121 15.99 21.79 20.47
C LEU A 121 15.17 21.67 19.19
N GLY A 122 15.82 21.76 18.03
CA GLY A 122 15.18 21.38 16.77
C GLY A 122 15.54 19.96 16.34
N VAL A 123 16.70 19.45 16.78
CA VAL A 123 17.11 18.05 16.57
C VAL A 123 17.64 17.47 17.87
N TYR A 124 17.28 16.22 18.18
CA TYR A 124 17.82 15.47 19.30
C TYR A 124 18.44 14.14 18.82
N CYS A 125 19.67 13.88 19.24
CA CYS A 125 20.41 12.66 18.90
C CYS A 125 20.60 11.78 20.14
N VAL A 126 20.14 10.53 20.08
CA VAL A 126 20.10 9.63 21.25
C VAL A 126 20.32 8.16 20.86
N ASP A 127 20.73 7.32 21.81
CA ASP A 127 20.72 5.87 21.63
C ASP A 127 19.32 5.28 21.89
N ALA A 128 19.13 4.02 21.50
CA ALA A 128 17.83 3.35 21.54
C ALA A 128 17.55 2.54 22.83
N TYR A 129 18.29 2.79 23.92
CA TYR A 129 18.31 1.90 25.08
C TYR A 129 17.54 2.40 26.31
N ASP A 130 17.02 3.63 26.26
CA ASP A 130 16.26 4.22 27.36
C ASP A 130 14.82 4.53 26.92
N SER A 131 13.85 3.96 27.63
CA SER A 131 12.42 4.19 27.41
C SER A 131 11.78 5.16 28.39
N SER A 132 12.52 5.64 29.41
CA SER A 132 11.99 6.53 30.46
C SER A 132 11.38 7.81 29.89
N LYS A 133 11.97 8.35 28.82
CA LYS A 133 11.53 9.55 28.11
C LYS A 133 10.80 9.25 26.79
N ALA A 134 10.31 8.03 26.59
CA ALA A 134 9.72 7.64 25.30
C ALA A 134 8.51 8.51 24.91
N LYS A 135 7.64 8.85 25.87
CA LYS A 135 6.48 9.73 25.63
C LYS A 135 6.91 11.13 25.22
N ASP A 136 7.94 11.67 25.85
CA ASP A 136 8.46 13.01 25.57
C ASP A 136 9.14 13.06 24.19
N LEU A 137 9.90 12.02 23.84
CA LEU A 137 10.50 11.87 22.50
C LEU A 137 9.44 11.79 21.39
N VAL A 138 8.39 10.99 21.61
CA VAL A 138 7.26 10.91 20.67
C VAL A 138 6.57 12.27 20.54
N GLY A 139 6.32 12.96 21.65
CA GLY A 139 5.74 14.30 21.66
C GLY A 139 6.62 15.33 20.93
N PHE A 140 7.93 15.29 21.14
CA PHE A 140 8.92 16.14 20.47
C PHE A 140 8.88 15.96 18.95
N VAL A 141 8.92 14.72 18.45
CA VAL A 141 8.84 14.47 17.01
C VAL A 141 7.48 14.85 16.47
N LYS A 142 6.39 14.46 17.13
CA LYS A 142 5.02 14.83 16.72
C LYS A 142 4.87 16.35 16.56
N GLY A 143 5.50 17.12 17.46
CA GLY A 143 5.52 18.58 17.46
C GLY A 143 6.34 19.24 16.35
N GLY A 144 7.20 18.51 15.64
CA GLY A 144 8.05 19.05 14.57
C GLY A 144 9.55 18.83 14.74
N GLY A 145 9.97 18.25 15.87
CA GLY A 145 11.36 17.94 16.15
C GLY A 145 11.95 16.87 15.23
N GLY A 146 13.26 16.93 15.01
CA GLY A 146 14.03 15.92 14.31
C GLY A 146 14.69 14.93 15.28
N LEU A 147 14.50 13.63 15.10
CA LEU A 147 15.12 12.60 15.93
C LEU A 147 16.13 11.78 15.13
N LEU A 148 17.38 11.75 15.59
CA LEU A 148 18.40 10.80 15.15
C LEU A 148 18.60 9.75 16.25
N ILE A 149 18.20 8.52 15.99
CA ILE A 149 18.24 7.44 16.98
C ILE A 149 18.96 6.21 16.46
N GLY A 150 19.83 5.65 17.29
CA GLY A 150 20.64 4.49 16.92
C GLY A 150 20.73 3.46 18.04
N GLY A 151 20.69 2.19 17.66
CA GLY A 151 20.91 1.09 18.60
C GLY A 151 20.77 -0.25 17.91
N GLN A 152 21.12 -1.31 18.63
CA GLN A 152 20.85 -2.68 18.21
C GLN A 152 20.01 -3.42 19.23
N ALA A 153 19.08 -4.25 18.74
CA ALA A 153 18.19 -5.01 19.60
C ALA A 153 18.56 -6.50 19.73
N TRP A 154 19.54 -7.02 18.97
CA TRP A 154 19.92 -8.44 19.04
C TRP A 154 20.58 -8.82 20.37
N HIS A 155 21.37 -7.93 20.97
CA HIS A 155 21.98 -8.15 22.29
C HIS A 155 20.93 -7.99 23.41
N TRP A 156 20.01 -7.03 23.25
CA TRP A 156 18.88 -6.92 24.16
C TRP A 156 18.05 -8.21 24.13
N ALA A 157 17.83 -8.75 22.92
CA ALA A 157 17.10 -10.00 22.71
C ALA A 157 17.77 -11.22 23.34
N SER A 158 19.11 -11.29 23.40
CA SER A 158 19.79 -12.40 24.06
C SER A 158 19.54 -12.45 25.57
N GLN A 159 19.09 -11.34 26.17
CA GLN A 159 18.77 -11.25 27.60
C GLN A 159 17.25 -11.36 27.88
N HIS A 160 16.39 -10.97 26.92
CA HIS A 160 14.96 -10.83 27.15
C HIS A 160 14.08 -11.75 26.30
N GLY A 161 14.63 -12.36 25.25
CA GLY A 161 13.90 -13.10 24.22
C GLY A 161 13.73 -12.30 22.94
N LYS A 162 13.81 -12.96 21.78
CA LYS A 162 13.68 -12.30 20.46
C LYS A 162 12.23 -11.95 20.13
N GLU A 163 11.28 -12.71 20.66
CA GLU A 163 9.85 -12.53 20.52
C GLU A 163 9.33 -11.23 21.15
N LYS A 164 10.05 -10.71 22.16
CA LYS A 164 9.68 -9.48 22.88
C LYS A 164 10.23 -8.21 22.22
N VAL A 165 11.26 -8.33 21.38
CA VAL A 165 11.98 -7.18 20.82
C VAL A 165 11.05 -6.16 20.18
N LEU A 166 10.10 -6.63 19.36
CA LEU A 166 9.29 -5.73 18.56
C LEU A 166 8.44 -4.78 19.41
N PHE A 167 7.93 -5.25 20.54
CA PHE A 167 6.98 -4.50 21.38
C PHE A 167 7.56 -4.01 22.70
N GLU A 168 8.71 -4.53 23.13
CA GLU A 168 9.30 -4.21 24.45
C GLU A 168 10.67 -3.54 24.37
N PHE A 169 11.39 -3.63 23.24
CA PHE A 169 12.67 -2.95 23.09
C PHE A 169 12.51 -1.42 23.28
N PRO A 170 13.34 -0.76 24.10
CA PRO A 170 13.16 0.66 24.42
C PRO A 170 13.07 1.58 23.19
N GLY A 171 13.94 1.39 22.19
CA GLY A 171 13.88 2.15 20.94
C GLY A 171 12.56 2.02 20.20
N ASN A 172 11.94 0.84 20.25
CA ASN A 172 10.64 0.58 19.63
C ASN A 172 9.48 1.28 20.38
N GLN A 173 9.66 1.72 21.63
CA GLN A 173 8.69 2.59 22.31
C GLN A 173 8.61 4.00 21.70
N VAL A 174 9.60 4.37 20.88
CA VAL A 174 9.73 5.68 20.24
C VAL A 174 9.55 5.58 18.73
N THR A 175 10.33 4.73 18.04
CA THR A 175 10.37 4.72 16.56
C THR A 175 9.17 4.05 15.91
N SER A 176 8.48 3.16 16.65
CA SER A 176 7.34 2.40 16.13
C SER A 176 6.17 3.30 15.69
N VAL A 177 5.98 4.46 16.34
CA VAL A 177 4.91 5.41 15.99
C VAL A 177 5.05 5.92 14.55
N ALA A 178 6.29 5.96 14.05
CA ALA A 178 6.64 6.31 12.67
C ALA A 178 6.78 5.07 11.77
N GLY A 179 6.39 3.90 12.25
CA GLY A 179 6.43 2.64 11.51
C GLY A 179 7.83 2.08 11.24
N VAL A 180 8.82 2.40 12.10
CA VAL A 180 10.19 1.84 12.02
C VAL A 180 10.50 1.09 13.31
N TYR A 181 10.93 -0.16 13.18
CA TYR A 181 11.20 -1.05 14.32
C TYR A 181 12.61 -1.64 14.24
N PHE A 182 13.30 -1.70 15.37
CA PHE A 182 14.46 -2.55 15.57
C PHE A 182 14.02 -4.01 15.72
N THR A 183 14.73 -4.94 15.09
CA THR A 183 14.49 -6.39 15.23
C THR A 183 15.64 -7.08 15.95
N GLY A 184 15.39 -8.29 16.47
CA GLY A 184 16.41 -9.13 17.11
C GLY A 184 17.37 -9.82 16.13
N ASN A 185 17.31 -9.50 14.83
CA ASN A 185 18.14 -10.13 13.81
C ASN A 185 19.46 -9.37 13.69
N ALA A 186 20.58 -10.05 13.94
CA ALA A 186 21.90 -9.52 13.60
C ALA A 186 22.09 -9.54 12.07
N VAL A 187 22.77 -8.53 11.55
CA VAL A 187 23.12 -8.41 10.13
C VAL A 187 24.62 -8.56 9.95
N GLU A 188 25.02 -9.30 8.93
CA GLU A 188 26.42 -9.51 8.58
C GLU A 188 27.12 -8.20 8.24
N LYS A 189 28.36 -8.06 8.72
CA LYS A 189 29.23 -6.94 8.41
C LYS A 189 29.65 -6.97 6.94
N GLY A 190 29.97 -5.81 6.39
CA GLY A 190 30.47 -5.71 5.02
C GLY A 190 30.62 -4.29 4.54
N ILE A 191 31.00 -4.14 3.28
CA ILE A 191 31.00 -2.85 2.59
C ILE A 191 29.83 -2.83 1.62
N PHE A 192 28.91 -1.88 1.80
CA PHE A 192 27.69 -1.81 1.00
C PHE A 192 27.72 -0.62 0.05
N LYS A 193 27.18 -0.79 -1.16
CA LYS A 193 27.13 0.27 -2.17
C LYS A 193 25.97 1.22 -1.90
N VAL A 194 26.19 2.51 -2.18
CA VAL A 194 25.12 3.50 -2.23
C VAL A 194 24.20 3.16 -3.40
N ALA A 195 22.89 3.03 -3.14
CA ALA A 195 21.94 2.79 -4.20
C ALA A 195 21.62 4.09 -4.95
N LYS A 196 21.35 3.99 -6.26
CA LYS A 196 21.03 5.17 -7.09
C LYS A 196 19.62 5.72 -6.86
N LYS A 197 18.76 4.95 -6.21
CA LYS A 197 17.35 5.25 -5.94
C LYS A 197 17.01 4.61 -4.60
N ILE A 198 15.95 5.09 -3.96
CA ILE A 198 15.37 4.49 -2.75
C ILE A 198 15.31 2.96 -2.92
N PRO A 199 16.00 2.18 -2.06
CA PRO A 199 15.94 0.74 -2.07
C PRO A 199 14.52 0.21 -1.88
N LYS A 200 14.24 -1.00 -2.36
CA LYS A 200 12.92 -1.61 -2.18
C LYS A 200 12.81 -2.17 -0.76
N ILE A 201 11.71 -1.87 -0.08
CA ILE A 201 11.34 -2.47 1.20
C ILE A 201 11.14 -3.98 1.01
N PRO A 202 11.77 -4.83 1.84
CA PRO A 202 11.52 -6.27 1.83
C PRO A 202 10.03 -6.62 1.99
N LEU A 203 9.57 -7.68 1.31
CA LEU A 203 8.17 -8.13 1.42
C LEU A 203 7.86 -8.63 2.83
N VAL A 204 8.80 -9.38 3.41
CA VAL A 204 8.71 -10.03 4.72
C VAL A 204 10.06 -9.85 5.40
N VAL A 205 10.04 -9.56 6.71
CA VAL A 205 11.21 -9.52 7.57
C VAL A 205 10.92 -10.43 8.77
N PRO A 206 11.77 -11.44 9.07
CA PRO A 206 11.57 -12.30 10.23
C PRO A 206 11.67 -11.49 11.53
N HIS A 207 10.56 -11.09 12.14
CA HIS A 207 10.58 -10.26 13.36
C HIS A 207 10.36 -11.05 14.65
N GLN A 208 9.98 -12.33 14.56
CA GLN A 208 9.81 -13.27 15.68
C GLN A 208 8.70 -12.89 16.69
N ALA A 209 8.07 -11.72 16.54
CA ALA A 209 6.80 -11.42 17.20
C ALA A 209 5.74 -12.48 16.83
N ASN A 210 5.07 -13.02 17.85
CA ASN A 210 4.19 -14.16 17.70
C ASN A 210 2.73 -13.73 17.49
N LEU A 211 2.41 -13.33 16.26
CA LEU A 211 1.04 -12.93 15.86
C LEU A 211 0.03 -14.07 15.98
N SER A 212 0.48 -15.32 16.00
CA SER A 212 -0.40 -16.48 16.23
C SER A 212 -0.93 -16.50 17.66
N LEU A 213 -0.14 -16.10 18.67
CA LEU A 213 -0.63 -15.96 20.05
C LEU A 213 -1.66 -14.83 20.18
N ASP A 214 -1.50 -13.74 19.41
CA ASP A 214 -2.50 -12.68 19.36
C ASP A 214 -3.82 -13.19 18.75
N ALA A 215 -3.76 -13.97 17.66
CA ALA A 215 -4.93 -14.62 17.08
C ALA A 215 -5.59 -15.61 18.05
N GLU A 216 -4.81 -16.45 18.74
CA GLU A 216 -5.29 -17.36 19.77
C GLU A 216 -5.97 -16.62 20.94
N PHE A 217 -5.43 -15.46 21.35
CA PHE A 217 -6.05 -14.62 22.36
C PHE A 217 -7.42 -14.10 21.89
N LEU A 218 -7.47 -13.56 20.67
CA LEU A 218 -8.69 -13.00 20.08
C LEU A 218 -9.78 -14.07 19.88
N LEU A 219 -9.37 -15.29 19.56
CA LEU A 219 -10.25 -16.41 19.23
C LEU A 219 -10.48 -17.38 20.40
N ARG A 220 -9.99 -17.04 21.61
CA ARG A 220 -10.16 -17.86 22.80
C ARG A 220 -11.63 -18.13 23.09
N ASP A 221 -11.96 -19.40 23.26
CA ASP A 221 -13.33 -19.88 23.50
C ASP A 221 -14.34 -19.49 22.41
N VAL A 222 -13.86 -19.19 21.19
CA VAL A 222 -14.69 -18.97 20.00
C VAL A 222 -14.61 -20.22 19.13
N LEU A 223 -15.67 -21.03 19.13
CA LEU A 223 -15.73 -22.24 18.30
C LEU A 223 -16.14 -21.95 16.85
N GLU A 224 -16.99 -20.95 16.66
CA GLU A 224 -17.58 -20.58 15.38
C GLU A 224 -17.80 -19.06 15.34
N LEU A 225 -17.49 -18.45 14.20
CA LEU A 225 -17.76 -17.04 13.92
C LEU A 225 -19.03 -16.96 13.06
N ASP A 226 -20.18 -16.73 13.69
CA ASP A 226 -21.46 -16.57 13.00
C ASP A 226 -21.62 -15.13 12.47
N LEU A 227 -21.23 -14.94 11.21
CA LEU A 227 -21.33 -13.65 10.52
C LEU A 227 -22.72 -13.39 9.92
N MET A 228 -23.72 -14.24 10.17
CA MET A 228 -25.11 -14.05 9.74
C MET A 228 -25.83 -13.09 10.70
N THR A 229 -25.45 -11.82 10.66
CA THR A 229 -25.92 -10.74 11.55
C THR A 229 -26.94 -9.82 10.87
N GLY A 230 -27.54 -10.25 9.75
CA GLY A 230 -28.50 -9.47 8.97
C GLY A 230 -27.89 -8.55 7.91
N GLY A 231 -26.56 -8.49 7.79
CA GLY A 231 -25.84 -7.75 6.77
C GLY A 231 -24.94 -8.65 5.92
N ILE A 232 -24.61 -8.19 4.70
CA ILE A 232 -23.66 -8.88 3.82
C ILE A 232 -22.26 -8.31 4.10
N PRO A 233 -21.27 -9.13 4.49
CA PRO A 233 -19.92 -8.64 4.74
C PRO A 233 -19.23 -8.22 3.45
N SER A 234 -18.29 -7.29 3.55
CA SER A 234 -17.23 -7.14 2.54
C SER A 234 -16.11 -8.17 2.73
N THR A 235 -15.08 -8.12 1.90
CA THR A 235 -13.83 -8.89 2.11
C THR A 235 -12.69 -7.96 2.53
N LEU A 236 -11.62 -8.49 3.11
CA LEU A 236 -10.45 -7.74 3.55
C LEU A 236 -9.22 -8.05 2.72
N LEU A 237 -8.43 -7.02 2.44
CA LEU A 237 -7.04 -7.12 2.03
C LEU A 237 -6.16 -6.96 3.28
N VAL A 238 -5.44 -8.02 3.64
CA VAL A 238 -4.48 -8.03 4.77
C VAL A 238 -3.08 -7.87 4.18
N HIS A 239 -2.58 -6.63 4.17
CA HIS A 239 -1.36 -6.26 3.42
C HIS A 239 -0.24 -5.64 4.27
N GLY A 240 -0.45 -5.45 5.57
CA GLY A 240 0.57 -5.01 6.53
C GLY A 240 1.57 -6.12 6.85
N VAL A 241 2.75 -5.79 7.36
CA VAL A 241 3.68 -6.84 7.85
C VAL A 241 3.25 -7.36 9.23
N LEU A 242 2.59 -6.52 10.02
CA LEU A 242 2.12 -6.83 11.37
C LEU A 242 0.59 -7.03 11.44
N SER A 243 -0.03 -7.29 10.29
CA SER A 243 -1.45 -7.65 10.22
C SER A 243 -1.63 -9.14 9.93
N PHE A 244 -2.73 -9.69 10.43
CA PHE A 244 -3.00 -11.13 10.38
C PHE A 244 -4.50 -11.42 10.29
N PRO A 245 -4.91 -12.48 9.57
CA PRO A 245 -6.30 -12.86 9.45
C PRO A 245 -6.80 -13.55 10.72
N LEU A 246 -8.07 -13.35 11.05
CA LEU A 246 -8.79 -14.02 12.15
C LEU A 246 -9.89 -14.96 11.62
N CYS A 247 -10.42 -14.64 10.44
CA CYS A 247 -11.46 -15.41 9.77
C CYS A 247 -11.19 -15.42 8.27
N LEU A 248 -11.08 -16.61 7.69
CA LEU A 248 -10.94 -16.86 6.25
C LEU A 248 -12.11 -17.75 5.80
N ASP A 249 -12.68 -17.45 4.64
CA ASP A 249 -13.62 -18.39 3.99
C ASP A 249 -12.88 -19.52 3.26
N SER A 250 -13.64 -20.43 2.64
CA SER A 250 -13.10 -21.57 1.88
C SER A 250 -12.28 -21.18 0.64
N SER A 251 -12.36 -19.92 0.19
CA SER A 251 -11.58 -19.35 -0.92
C SER A 251 -10.44 -18.46 -0.42
N HIS A 252 -10.11 -18.54 0.88
CA HIS A 252 -9.11 -17.73 1.58
C HIS A 252 -9.41 -16.22 1.56
N CYS A 253 -10.66 -15.80 1.34
CA CYS A 253 -11.05 -14.40 1.50
C CYS A 253 -11.12 -14.08 2.99
N CYS A 254 -10.47 -13.00 3.40
CA CYS A 254 -10.48 -12.60 4.80
C CYS A 254 -11.74 -11.79 5.14
N LEU A 255 -12.38 -12.12 6.26
CA LEU A 255 -13.62 -11.50 6.73
C LEU A 255 -13.47 -10.78 8.07
N LEU A 256 -12.48 -11.17 8.88
CA LEU A 256 -12.06 -10.50 10.12
C LEU A 256 -10.53 -10.52 10.16
N ALA A 257 -9.91 -9.41 10.54
CA ALA A 257 -8.46 -9.30 10.66
C ALA A 257 -8.06 -8.40 11.83
N ALA A 258 -6.81 -8.52 12.25
CA ALA A 258 -6.20 -7.64 13.24
C ALA A 258 -4.81 -7.18 12.79
N ALA A 259 -4.31 -6.13 13.44
CA ALA A 259 -2.97 -5.61 13.20
C ALA A 259 -2.39 -4.93 14.45
N HIS A 260 -1.06 -4.94 14.56
CA HIS A 260 -0.32 -4.00 15.40
C HIS A 260 0.17 -2.82 14.56
N TYR A 261 0.12 -1.61 15.12
CA TYR A 261 0.73 -0.43 14.52
C TYR A 261 1.20 0.55 15.60
N GLY A 262 2.45 1.01 15.50
CA GLY A 262 3.09 1.73 16.59
C GLY A 262 3.10 0.89 17.87
N ARG A 263 2.51 1.45 18.92
CA ARG A 263 2.28 0.76 20.20
C ARG A 263 0.84 0.24 20.35
N GLY A 264 -0.03 0.53 19.39
CA GLY A 264 -1.45 0.21 19.45
C GLY A 264 -1.83 -0.98 18.59
N ARG A 265 -3.14 -1.23 18.58
CA ARG A 265 -3.73 -2.45 18.06
C ARG A 265 -5.01 -2.12 17.31
N VAL A 266 -5.32 -2.90 16.28
CA VAL A 266 -6.49 -2.71 15.42
C VAL A 266 -7.19 -4.04 15.19
N VAL A 267 -8.51 -4.06 15.29
CA VAL A 267 -9.38 -5.18 14.87
C VAL A 267 -10.40 -4.63 13.89
N VAL A 268 -10.57 -5.33 12.76
CA VAL A 268 -11.46 -4.92 11.67
C VAL A 268 -12.53 -5.97 11.42
N ALA A 269 -13.79 -5.53 11.40
CA ALA A 269 -14.93 -6.30 10.95
C ALA A 269 -15.45 -5.81 9.58
N THR A 270 -15.99 -6.72 8.79
CA THR A 270 -16.44 -6.46 7.40
C THR A 270 -17.90 -6.03 7.29
N HIS A 271 -18.55 -5.79 8.41
CA HIS A 271 -19.87 -5.17 8.53
C HIS A 271 -20.03 -4.56 9.94
N GLU A 272 -20.69 -3.42 10.07
CA GLU A 272 -20.88 -2.74 11.35
C GLU A 272 -21.77 -3.53 12.31
N SER A 273 -22.73 -4.30 11.78
CA SER A 273 -23.60 -5.16 12.61
C SER A 273 -22.86 -6.30 13.29
N HIS A 274 -21.63 -6.63 12.86
CA HIS A 274 -20.77 -7.58 13.57
C HIS A 274 -20.32 -7.04 14.92
N LEU A 275 -20.21 -5.71 15.08
CA LEU A 275 -19.65 -5.07 16.28
C LEU A 275 -20.61 -5.03 17.47
N PHE A 276 -21.89 -5.37 17.27
CA PHE A 276 -22.89 -5.38 18.34
C PHE A 276 -23.79 -6.62 18.28
N SER A 277 -23.42 -7.64 17.50
CA SER A 277 -24.20 -8.88 17.44
C SER A 277 -23.90 -9.76 18.66
N PRO A 278 -24.92 -10.21 19.41
CA PRO A 278 -24.74 -11.18 20.50
C PRO A 278 -24.08 -12.48 20.03
N LYS A 279 -24.23 -12.84 18.76
CA LYS A 279 -23.60 -14.03 18.15
C LYS A 279 -22.08 -14.00 18.17
N LEU A 280 -21.49 -12.80 18.24
CA LEU A 280 -20.05 -12.57 18.27
C LEU A 280 -19.59 -12.04 19.63
N ALA A 281 -20.43 -12.11 20.67
CA ALA A 281 -20.14 -11.48 21.96
C ALA A 281 -18.79 -11.89 22.55
N ARG A 282 -18.49 -13.20 22.62
CA ARG A 282 -17.20 -13.70 23.12
C ARG A 282 -16.02 -13.13 22.34
N PHE A 283 -16.09 -13.15 21.01
CA PHE A 283 -15.05 -12.58 20.15
C PHE A 283 -14.87 -11.06 20.39
N LEU A 284 -15.96 -10.31 20.47
CA LEU A 284 -15.91 -8.86 20.69
C LEU A 284 -15.30 -8.49 22.05
N LEU A 285 -15.60 -9.28 23.09
CA LEU A 285 -15.00 -9.09 24.41
C LEU A 285 -13.50 -9.37 24.39
N ASN A 286 -13.08 -10.48 23.75
CA ASN A 286 -11.67 -10.78 23.56
C ASN A 286 -10.97 -9.66 22.77
N ALA A 287 -11.62 -9.16 21.72
CA ALA A 287 -11.10 -8.04 20.91
C ALA A 287 -10.91 -6.79 21.76
N VAL A 288 -11.90 -6.36 22.56
CA VAL A 288 -11.77 -5.19 23.43
C VAL A 288 -10.66 -5.38 24.47
N CYS A 289 -10.57 -6.55 25.11
CA CYS A 289 -9.50 -6.85 26.05
C CYS A 289 -8.11 -6.82 25.41
N TRP A 290 -7.99 -7.37 24.19
CA TRP A 290 -6.74 -7.34 23.44
C TRP A 290 -6.36 -5.91 23.04
N LEU A 291 -7.33 -5.12 22.57
CA LEU A 291 -7.14 -3.74 22.16
C LEU A 291 -6.75 -2.82 23.34
N ASP A 292 -7.30 -3.06 24.53
CA ASP A 292 -6.99 -2.33 25.76
C ASP A 292 -5.56 -2.60 26.26
N ALA A 293 -4.97 -3.74 25.87
CA ALA A 293 -3.62 -4.16 26.23
C ALA A 293 -3.32 -4.09 27.74
N GLY A 294 -4.34 -4.33 28.58
CA GLY A 294 -4.22 -4.34 30.03
C GLY A 294 -4.23 -2.96 30.72
N ARG A 295 -4.48 -1.88 29.99
CA ARG A 295 -4.59 -0.51 30.53
C ARG A 295 -5.78 -0.35 31.49
N LYS A 296 -6.81 -1.19 31.36
CA LYS A 296 -8.09 -1.12 32.10
C LYS A 296 -8.73 0.27 31.95
N GLY A 297 -8.57 0.88 30.79
CA GLY A 297 -9.07 2.22 30.50
C GLY A 297 -10.52 2.23 30.05
N LEU A 298 -10.98 3.40 29.62
CA LEU A 298 -12.35 3.61 29.17
C LEU A 298 -12.51 3.21 27.69
N VAL A 299 -13.56 2.46 27.38
CA VAL A 299 -13.93 2.11 26.01
C VAL A 299 -14.92 3.16 25.47
N GLY A 300 -14.49 3.94 24.48
CA GLY A 300 -15.38 4.88 23.78
C GLY A 300 -16.06 4.20 22.60
N VAL A 301 -17.38 4.32 22.51
CA VAL A 301 -18.19 3.76 21.44
C VAL A 301 -18.82 4.91 20.65
N ASP A 302 -18.57 4.95 19.34
CA ASP A 302 -19.19 5.94 18.46
C ASP A 302 -20.74 5.86 18.53
N PRO A 303 -21.47 6.99 18.48
CA PRO A 303 -22.93 6.99 18.54
C PRO A 303 -23.63 6.06 17.55
N SER A 304 -23.04 5.80 16.37
CA SER A 304 -23.57 4.86 15.38
C SER A 304 -23.59 3.40 15.88
N LEU A 305 -22.76 3.07 16.86
CA LEU A 305 -22.59 1.73 17.44
C LEU A 305 -23.12 1.62 18.87
N LYS A 306 -23.97 2.54 19.34
CA LYS A 306 -24.47 2.57 20.74
C LYS A 306 -25.00 1.25 21.29
N LYS A 307 -25.47 0.34 20.44
CA LYS A 307 -25.93 -1.02 20.82
C LYS A 307 -24.80 -1.85 21.43
N MET A 308 -23.54 -1.59 21.07
CA MET A 308 -22.36 -2.27 21.61
C MET A 308 -22.18 -2.02 23.11
N CYS A 309 -22.53 -0.84 23.63
CA CYS A 309 -22.43 -0.56 25.07
C CYS A 309 -23.24 -1.54 25.90
N GLY A 310 -24.43 -1.96 25.41
CA GLY A 310 -25.23 -2.97 26.10
C GLY A 310 -24.50 -4.32 26.23
N LEU A 311 -23.80 -4.74 25.18
CA LEU A 311 -23.01 -5.98 25.17
C LEU A 311 -21.81 -5.89 26.13
N LEU A 312 -21.11 -4.76 26.14
CA LEU A 312 -19.95 -4.52 27.00
C LEU A 312 -20.31 -4.44 28.49
N SER A 313 -21.44 -3.79 28.81
CA SER A 313 -21.90 -3.62 30.19
C SER A 313 -22.28 -4.94 30.86
N LEU A 314 -22.80 -5.92 30.10
CA LEU A 314 -23.13 -7.26 30.63
C LEU A 314 -21.91 -7.99 31.21
N GLU A 315 -20.70 -7.60 30.77
CA GLU A 315 -19.43 -8.27 31.10
C GLU A 315 -18.52 -7.34 31.93
N GLY A 316 -19.08 -6.26 32.49
CA GLY A 316 -18.38 -5.34 33.39
C GLY A 316 -17.34 -4.45 32.72
N VAL A 317 -17.35 -4.33 31.38
CA VAL A 317 -16.42 -3.45 30.66
C VAL A 317 -16.90 -2.00 30.75
N LYS A 318 -16.02 -1.11 31.28
CA LYS A 318 -16.30 0.33 31.38
C LYS A 318 -16.36 0.94 29.98
N SER A 319 -17.57 1.29 29.53
CA SER A 319 -17.79 1.88 28.22
C SER A 319 -18.69 3.11 28.26
N GLN A 320 -18.50 4.03 27.32
CA GLN A 320 -19.34 5.20 27.14
C GLN A 320 -19.57 5.50 25.67
N VAL A 321 -20.73 6.08 25.34
CA VAL A 321 -20.97 6.60 24.00
C VAL A 321 -20.27 7.95 23.86
N SER A 322 -19.27 8.04 22.96
CA SER A 322 -18.49 9.26 22.75
C SER A 322 -17.79 9.25 21.38
N GLN A 323 -17.41 10.44 20.90
CA GLN A 323 -16.41 10.58 19.83
C GLN A 323 -15.03 10.20 20.38
N LEU A 324 -14.01 10.09 19.52
CA LEU A 324 -12.65 9.82 19.98
C LEU A 324 -12.16 10.94 20.93
N THR A 325 -11.71 10.57 22.12
CA THR A 325 -11.08 11.47 23.11
C THR A 325 -9.75 10.89 23.58
N GLY A 326 -8.88 11.73 24.18
CA GLY A 326 -7.50 11.34 24.51
C GLY A 326 -7.35 10.42 25.73
N ASP A 327 -8.40 10.25 26.52
CA ASP A 327 -8.48 9.44 27.74
C ASP A 327 -8.96 8.01 27.50
N LEU A 328 -9.40 7.69 26.28
CA LEU A 328 -9.86 6.35 25.92
C LEU A 328 -8.68 5.37 25.83
N SER A 329 -8.91 4.11 26.21
CA SER A 329 -7.97 3.03 25.90
C SER A 329 -8.33 2.30 24.62
N VAL A 330 -9.62 2.22 24.31
CA VAL A 330 -10.17 1.59 23.11
C VAL A 330 -11.23 2.50 22.51
N TYR A 331 -11.21 2.67 21.20
CA TYR A 331 -12.25 3.37 20.44
C TYR A 331 -12.92 2.42 19.44
N CYS A 332 -14.24 2.33 19.52
CA CYS A 332 -15.08 1.49 18.67
C CYS A 332 -15.88 2.37 17.72
N CYS A 333 -15.67 2.26 16.41
CA CYS A 333 -16.34 3.11 15.42
C CYS A 333 -16.75 2.38 14.14
N SER A 334 -17.63 3.00 13.36
CA SER A 334 -17.94 2.52 12.01
C SER A 334 -16.91 2.99 11.00
N SER A 335 -16.79 2.30 9.86
CA SER A 335 -15.83 2.65 8.80
C SER A 335 -16.39 3.63 7.75
N TYR A 336 -17.45 4.37 8.05
CA TYR A 336 -18.18 5.20 7.09
C TYR A 336 -17.74 6.67 7.04
N SER A 337 -16.81 7.08 7.89
CA SER A 337 -16.30 8.45 7.98
C SER A 337 -14.79 8.44 8.14
N ASP A 338 -14.12 9.36 7.46
CA ASP A 338 -12.68 9.63 7.52
C ASP A 338 -12.35 10.93 8.27
N ARG A 339 -13.37 11.63 8.82
CA ARG A 339 -13.21 12.94 9.47
C ARG A 339 -12.19 12.94 10.61
N GLU A 340 -12.06 11.83 11.32
CA GLU A 340 -11.16 11.67 12.45
C GLU A 340 -9.89 10.86 12.10
N ALA A 341 -9.60 10.62 10.82
CA ALA A 341 -8.53 9.70 10.41
C ALA A 341 -7.18 10.01 11.06
N GLU A 342 -6.70 11.26 10.98
CA GLU A 342 -5.43 11.65 11.61
C GLU A 342 -5.42 11.47 13.13
N ARG A 343 -6.57 11.72 13.79
CA ARG A 343 -6.71 11.51 15.25
C ARG A 343 -6.65 10.03 15.59
N ILE A 344 -7.33 9.19 14.81
CA ILE A 344 -7.32 7.72 14.96
C ILE A 344 -5.91 7.17 14.70
N HIS A 345 -5.22 7.66 13.67
CA HIS A 345 -3.85 7.25 13.37
C HIS A 345 -2.90 7.56 14.52
N ALA A 346 -2.94 8.78 15.06
CA ALA A 346 -2.13 9.14 16.23
C ALA A 346 -2.51 8.35 17.47
N PHE A 347 -3.81 8.16 17.71
CA PHE A 347 -4.33 7.37 18.83
C PHE A 347 -3.78 5.94 18.80
N VAL A 348 -3.90 5.23 17.67
CA VAL A 348 -3.37 3.87 17.52
C VAL A 348 -1.85 3.86 17.58
N ALA A 349 -1.15 4.74 16.84
CA ALA A 349 0.30 4.79 16.84
C ALA A 349 0.87 4.96 18.27
N GLU A 350 0.22 5.75 19.11
CA GLU A 350 0.61 6.03 20.49
C GLU A 350 0.10 5.01 21.51
N GLY A 351 -0.59 3.95 21.10
CA GLY A 351 -0.94 2.84 21.99
C GLY A 351 -2.42 2.53 22.11
N GLY A 352 -3.29 3.36 21.57
CA GLY A 352 -4.74 3.15 21.57
C GLY A 352 -5.17 1.89 20.80
N GLY A 353 -6.30 1.33 21.22
CA GLY A 353 -6.93 0.20 20.54
C GLY A 353 -8.08 0.64 19.65
N LEU A 354 -8.08 0.26 18.37
CA LEU A 354 -9.17 0.55 17.44
C LEU A 354 -9.98 -0.72 17.12
N LEU A 355 -11.28 -0.70 17.40
CA LEU A 355 -12.23 -1.66 16.84
C LEU A 355 -13.08 -0.95 15.80
N VAL A 356 -12.99 -1.38 14.54
CA VAL A 356 -13.68 -0.70 13.45
C VAL A 356 -14.40 -1.68 12.54
N GLY A 357 -15.57 -1.28 12.04
CA GLY A 357 -16.39 -2.16 11.23
C GLY A 357 -17.30 -1.45 10.25
N GLY A 358 -17.51 -2.08 9.10
CA GLY A 358 -18.42 -1.62 8.08
C GLY A 358 -18.15 -2.30 6.75
N GLN A 359 -18.89 -1.91 5.72
CA GLN A 359 -18.88 -2.56 4.42
C GLN A 359 -18.60 -1.58 3.28
N ALA A 360 -17.63 -1.92 2.43
CA ALA A 360 -17.26 -1.12 1.27
C ALA A 360 -17.97 -1.57 -0.01
N TRP A 361 -18.56 -2.77 -0.07
CA TRP A 361 -19.28 -3.23 -1.27
C TRP A 361 -20.48 -2.35 -1.61
N TYR A 362 -21.27 -1.94 -0.60
CA TYR A 362 -22.39 -1.05 -0.86
C TYR A 362 -21.90 0.31 -1.36
N TRP A 363 -20.85 0.87 -0.74
CA TRP A 363 -20.22 2.09 -1.23
C TRP A 363 -19.75 1.95 -2.68
N ALA A 364 -19.11 0.83 -3.04
CA ALA A 364 -18.64 0.56 -4.40
C ALA A 364 -19.80 0.46 -5.40
N SER A 365 -20.95 -0.09 -4.99
CA SER A 365 -22.16 -0.15 -5.83
C SER A 365 -22.72 1.24 -6.16
N GLN A 366 -22.55 2.22 -5.26
CA GLN A 366 -22.97 3.61 -5.46
C GLN A 366 -21.89 4.45 -6.17
N ASN A 367 -20.66 3.95 -6.23
CA ASN A 367 -19.47 4.64 -6.74
C ASN A 367 -18.81 3.81 -7.86
N CYS A 368 -19.61 3.41 -8.85
CA CYS A 368 -19.15 2.59 -9.97
C CYS A 368 -17.92 3.20 -10.67
N GLY A 369 -16.87 2.39 -10.83
CA GLY A 369 -15.60 2.80 -11.45
C GLY A 369 -14.58 3.41 -10.49
N LYS A 370 -14.95 3.70 -9.25
CA LYS A 370 -14.02 4.16 -8.21
C LYS A 370 -13.39 2.99 -7.46
N ALA A 371 -12.17 3.18 -6.99
CA ALA A 371 -11.43 2.14 -6.28
C ALA A 371 -11.75 2.21 -4.78
N ALA A 372 -12.64 1.33 -4.29
CA ALA A 372 -13.01 1.30 -2.86
C ALA A 372 -11.80 1.21 -1.92
N VAL A 373 -10.79 0.41 -2.27
CA VAL A 373 -9.53 0.28 -1.51
C VAL A 373 -8.79 1.61 -1.28
N ALA A 374 -9.02 2.62 -2.13
CA ALA A 374 -8.41 3.93 -2.06
C ALA A 374 -9.37 5.03 -1.58
N GLU A 375 -10.63 4.98 -2.02
CA GLU A 375 -11.57 6.10 -1.89
C GLU A 375 -12.65 5.90 -0.81
N TYR A 376 -12.87 4.65 -0.36
CA TYR A 376 -13.81 4.39 0.73
C TYR A 376 -13.31 5.06 2.02
N PRO A 377 -14.16 5.83 2.75
CA PRO A 377 -13.72 6.57 3.93
C PRO A 377 -12.96 5.73 4.96
N GLY A 378 -13.45 4.52 5.26
CA GLY A 378 -12.78 3.61 6.19
C GLY A 378 -11.36 3.21 5.76
N ASN A 379 -11.08 3.12 4.46
CA ASN A 379 -9.76 2.74 3.97
C ASN A 379 -8.75 3.88 4.08
N LYS A 380 -9.19 5.14 4.16
CA LYS A 380 -8.31 6.26 4.52
C LYS A 380 -7.79 6.15 5.96
N ILE A 381 -8.48 5.39 6.80
CA ILE A 381 -8.03 5.04 8.15
C ILE A 381 -7.18 3.76 8.09
N LEU A 382 -7.73 2.69 7.52
CA LEU A 382 -7.22 1.33 7.65
C LEU A 382 -5.94 1.05 6.85
N ASN A 383 -5.75 1.69 5.69
CA ASN A 383 -4.59 1.42 4.82
C ASN A 383 -3.25 1.65 5.54
N ARG A 384 -3.18 2.67 6.41
CA ARG A 384 -2.02 2.97 7.26
C ARG A 384 -1.68 1.83 8.22
N PHE A 385 -2.68 1.07 8.64
CA PHE A 385 -2.51 -0.09 9.54
C PHE A 385 -2.29 -1.41 8.79
N GLY A 386 -2.20 -1.38 7.46
CA GLY A 386 -1.97 -2.58 6.66
C GLY A 386 -3.22 -3.44 6.45
N LEU A 387 -4.40 -2.84 6.51
CA LEU A 387 -5.70 -3.48 6.33
C LEU A 387 -6.55 -2.65 5.37
N SER A 388 -7.37 -3.29 4.53
CA SER A 388 -8.36 -2.58 3.70
C SER A 388 -9.65 -3.37 3.58
N ILE A 389 -10.80 -2.68 3.64
CA ILE A 389 -12.12 -3.24 3.32
C ILE A 389 -12.35 -3.11 1.82
N LEU A 390 -12.53 -4.24 1.15
CA LEU A 390 -12.66 -4.30 -0.30
C LEU A 390 -14.10 -4.10 -0.77
N GLY A 391 -14.27 -3.64 -2.01
CA GLY A 391 -15.59 -3.39 -2.62
C GLY A 391 -16.34 -4.67 -3.03
N GLN A 392 -15.76 -5.84 -2.79
CA GLN A 392 -16.38 -7.14 -3.05
C GLN A 392 -17.13 -7.63 -1.81
N SER A 393 -18.35 -8.13 -2.01
CA SER A 393 -19.09 -8.83 -0.97
C SER A 393 -18.49 -10.21 -0.70
N GLY A 394 -18.50 -10.60 0.57
CA GLY A 394 -18.26 -11.96 1.03
C GLY A 394 -19.57 -12.69 1.32
N GLN A 395 -19.46 -13.94 1.73
CA GLN A 395 -20.62 -14.73 2.13
C GLN A 395 -20.93 -14.54 3.61
N ALA A 396 -22.15 -14.08 3.92
CA ALA A 396 -22.69 -14.14 5.27
C ALA A 396 -22.93 -15.60 5.63
N ALA A 397 -22.03 -16.19 6.39
CA ALA A 397 -22.07 -17.58 6.81
C ALA A 397 -21.39 -17.76 8.16
N LYS A 398 -21.52 -18.97 8.68
CA LYS A 398 -20.74 -19.44 9.82
C LYS A 398 -19.38 -19.90 9.33
N HIS A 399 -18.33 -19.37 9.93
CA HIS A 399 -16.95 -19.69 9.58
C HIS A 399 -16.23 -20.24 10.80
N ARG A 400 -15.27 -21.14 10.56
CA ARG A 400 -14.33 -21.53 11.60
C ARG A 400 -13.31 -20.40 11.78
N PRO A 401 -12.93 -20.07 13.02
CA PRO A 401 -11.79 -19.23 13.27
C PRO A 401 -10.53 -19.78 12.59
N VAL A 402 -9.60 -18.89 12.28
CA VAL A 402 -8.26 -19.28 11.81
C VAL A 402 -7.59 -20.14 12.90
N GLY A 403 -7.26 -21.39 12.54
CA GLY A 403 -6.62 -22.35 13.46
C GLY A 403 -5.08 -22.17 13.53
N PRO A 404 -4.36 -23.03 14.27
CA PRO A 404 -2.90 -23.03 14.24
C PRO A 404 -2.38 -23.40 12.85
N GLY A 405 -1.25 -22.83 12.45
CA GLY A 405 -0.58 -23.14 11.19
C GLY A 405 -0.46 -21.96 10.24
N GLU A 406 -0.16 -22.28 8.98
CA GLU A 406 0.18 -21.30 7.97
C GLU A 406 -1.04 -20.89 7.13
N HIS A 407 -1.38 -19.61 7.18
CA HIS A 407 -2.56 -19.06 6.53
C HIS A 407 -2.20 -18.08 5.42
N TYR A 408 -3.18 -17.83 4.55
CA TYR A 408 -3.01 -16.85 3.49
C TYR A 408 -2.76 -15.46 4.09
N HIS A 409 -1.70 -14.83 3.63
CA HIS A 409 -1.37 -13.43 3.89
C HIS A 409 -0.72 -12.83 2.64
N PHE A 410 -1.17 -11.65 2.21
CA PHE A 410 -0.83 -11.11 0.89
C PHE A 410 0.67 -11.06 0.62
N ARG A 411 1.45 -10.48 1.55
CA ARG A 411 2.91 -10.35 1.39
C ARG A 411 3.63 -11.69 1.37
N LYS A 412 3.11 -12.66 2.12
CA LYS A 412 3.69 -14.01 2.19
C LYS A 412 3.42 -14.77 0.88
N ALA A 413 2.17 -14.77 0.43
CA ALA A 413 1.77 -15.36 -0.85
C ALA A 413 2.57 -14.73 -2.01
N LEU A 414 2.74 -13.40 -2.02
CA LEU A 414 3.53 -12.70 -3.02
C LEU A 414 5.03 -13.07 -2.97
N LEU A 415 5.61 -13.24 -1.77
CA LEU A 415 7.00 -13.68 -1.64
C LEU A 415 7.20 -15.09 -2.21
N LEU A 416 6.33 -16.04 -1.85
CA LEU A 416 6.33 -17.40 -2.38
C LEU A 416 6.19 -17.39 -3.90
N PHE A 417 5.19 -16.67 -4.41
CA PHE A 417 4.93 -16.52 -5.84
C PHE A 417 6.14 -15.95 -6.58
N SER A 418 6.70 -14.85 -6.09
CA SER A 418 7.87 -14.23 -6.70
C SER A 418 9.08 -15.16 -6.71
N THR A 419 9.25 -15.99 -5.68
CA THR A 419 10.40 -16.91 -5.57
C THR A 419 10.25 -18.06 -6.56
N GLN A 420 9.10 -18.73 -6.59
CA GLN A 420 8.88 -19.89 -7.45
C GLN A 420 8.84 -19.50 -8.94
N VAL A 421 8.19 -18.38 -9.27
CA VAL A 421 8.16 -17.88 -10.66
C VAL A 421 9.54 -17.44 -11.13
N ASN A 422 10.36 -16.80 -10.28
CA ASN A 422 11.73 -16.41 -10.66
C ASN A 422 12.66 -17.61 -10.91
N LYS A 423 12.43 -18.74 -10.24
CA LYS A 423 13.24 -19.95 -10.40
C LYS A 423 12.72 -20.89 -11.49
N CYS A 424 11.62 -20.55 -12.14
CA CYS A 424 10.90 -21.44 -13.07
C CYS A 424 10.54 -22.80 -12.44
N GLU A 425 10.34 -22.85 -11.12
CA GLU A 425 9.94 -24.05 -10.38
C GLU A 425 8.43 -24.32 -10.57
N GLU A 426 8.02 -25.58 -10.39
CA GLU A 426 6.60 -25.91 -10.26
C GLU A 426 6.02 -25.28 -9.00
N LEU A 427 4.75 -24.88 -9.08
CA LEU A 427 4.06 -24.32 -7.92
C LEU A 427 3.85 -25.40 -6.86
N THR A 428 4.19 -25.11 -5.61
CA THR A 428 3.98 -26.03 -4.47
C THR A 428 2.88 -25.50 -3.55
N GLU A 429 2.31 -26.37 -2.73
CA GLU A 429 1.45 -25.92 -1.63
C GLU A 429 2.24 -25.06 -0.62
N PRO A 430 1.59 -24.10 0.05
CA PRO A 430 0.16 -23.74 -0.04
C PRO A 430 -0.15 -22.74 -1.18
N LEU A 431 0.83 -22.39 -2.02
CA LEU A 431 0.67 -21.32 -3.00
C LEU A 431 -0.38 -21.64 -4.08
N LYS A 432 -0.51 -22.91 -4.49
CA LYS A 432 -1.48 -23.37 -5.49
C LYS A 432 -2.93 -23.05 -5.08
N ASP A 433 -3.24 -23.24 -3.80
CA ASP A 433 -4.56 -22.90 -3.23
C ASP A 433 -4.77 -21.38 -3.11
N TRP A 434 -3.68 -20.61 -3.07
CA TRP A 434 -3.72 -19.16 -2.84
C TRP A 434 -3.77 -18.31 -4.10
N LEU A 435 -3.61 -18.86 -5.31
CA LEU A 435 -3.42 -18.07 -6.54
C LEU A 435 -4.59 -17.14 -6.86
N GLN A 436 -5.83 -17.59 -6.68
CA GLN A 436 -7.00 -16.75 -6.94
C GLN A 436 -7.08 -15.57 -5.97
N CYS A 437 -6.85 -15.85 -4.69
CA CYS A 437 -6.83 -14.83 -3.64
C CYS A 437 -5.69 -13.83 -3.90
N LEU A 438 -4.49 -14.33 -4.25
CA LEU A 438 -3.34 -13.52 -4.61
C LEU A 438 -3.61 -12.62 -5.83
N ALA A 439 -4.23 -13.14 -6.89
CA ALA A 439 -4.58 -12.34 -8.07
C ALA A 439 -5.50 -11.17 -7.69
N ARG A 440 -6.58 -11.45 -6.95
CA ARG A 440 -7.52 -10.43 -6.48
C ARG A 440 -6.82 -9.39 -5.60
N ASP A 441 -6.00 -9.82 -4.67
CA ASP A 441 -5.34 -8.93 -3.71
C ASP A 441 -4.24 -8.12 -4.38
N CYS A 442 -3.55 -8.66 -5.39
CA CYS A 442 -2.67 -7.87 -6.26
C CYS A 442 -3.43 -6.76 -6.98
N ALA A 443 -4.62 -7.08 -7.53
CA ALA A 443 -5.44 -6.07 -8.19
C ALA A 443 -5.94 -5.00 -7.23
N ALA A 444 -6.43 -5.40 -6.06
CA ALA A 444 -6.84 -4.45 -5.02
C ALA A 444 -5.67 -3.57 -4.57
N PHE A 445 -4.53 -4.16 -4.23
CA PHE A 445 -3.37 -3.42 -3.74
C PHE A 445 -2.86 -2.40 -4.76
N LEU A 446 -2.77 -2.78 -6.04
CA LEU A 446 -2.28 -1.88 -7.09
C LEU A 446 -3.17 -0.65 -7.31
N ARG A 447 -4.43 -0.70 -6.87
CA ARG A 447 -5.34 0.47 -6.91
C ARG A 447 -5.18 1.40 -5.72
N ILE A 448 -4.35 1.06 -4.73
CA ILE A 448 -3.96 1.99 -3.66
C ILE A 448 -2.97 3.02 -4.25
N PRO A 449 -3.20 4.34 -4.06
CA PRO A 449 -2.31 5.36 -4.60
C PRO A 449 -0.88 5.20 -4.06
N ALA A 450 0.06 4.95 -4.97
CA ALA A 450 1.48 4.83 -4.64
C ALA A 450 2.26 6.14 -4.82
N HIS A 451 1.63 7.19 -5.37
CA HIS A 451 2.27 8.50 -5.53
C HIS A 451 2.58 9.10 -4.16
N ASP A 452 3.83 9.53 -3.96
CA ASP A 452 4.34 10.07 -2.69
C ASP A 452 4.26 9.15 -1.46
N CYS A 453 3.85 7.87 -1.60
CA CYS A 453 3.91 6.86 -0.55
C CYS A 453 5.04 5.84 -0.83
N PRO A 454 6.22 5.98 -0.20
CA PRO A 454 7.36 5.09 -0.41
C PRO A 454 7.06 3.62 -0.19
N ALA A 455 6.22 3.30 0.80
CA ALA A 455 5.84 1.92 1.12
C ALA A 455 5.10 1.24 -0.05
N TYR A 456 4.10 1.90 -0.60
CA TYR A 456 3.31 1.38 -1.71
C TYR A 456 4.07 1.45 -3.04
N ALA A 457 4.81 2.54 -3.29
CA ALA A 457 5.70 2.66 -4.45
C ALA A 457 6.75 1.54 -4.50
N SER A 458 7.29 1.14 -3.34
CA SER A 458 8.19 -0.01 -3.25
C SER A 458 7.50 -1.31 -3.72
N LEU A 459 6.27 -1.56 -3.26
CA LEU A 459 5.56 -2.79 -3.62
C LEU A 459 5.14 -2.81 -5.10
N HIS A 460 4.68 -1.68 -5.65
CA HIS A 460 4.46 -1.53 -7.09
C HIS A 460 5.74 -1.88 -7.87
N ARG A 461 6.90 -1.35 -7.46
CA ARG A 461 8.20 -1.67 -8.08
C ARG A 461 8.59 -3.13 -7.93
N ILE A 462 8.17 -3.83 -6.87
CA ILE A 462 8.40 -5.27 -6.72
C ILE A 462 7.53 -6.03 -7.74
N LEU A 463 6.23 -5.75 -7.79
CA LEU A 463 5.28 -6.36 -8.71
C LEU A 463 5.68 -6.14 -10.18
N THR A 464 6.05 -4.91 -10.55
CA THR A 464 6.61 -4.61 -11.87
C THR A 464 7.84 -5.45 -12.18
N LYS A 465 8.75 -5.63 -11.21
CA LYS A 465 9.97 -6.44 -11.41
C LYS A 465 9.66 -7.93 -11.55
N VAL A 466 8.66 -8.44 -10.83
CA VAL A 466 8.19 -9.81 -11.02
C VAL A 466 7.66 -9.96 -12.43
N LEU A 467 6.74 -9.10 -12.87
CA LEU A 467 6.17 -9.16 -14.22
C LEU A 467 7.22 -9.01 -15.32
N GLN A 468 8.17 -8.06 -15.18
CA GLN A 468 9.25 -7.86 -16.15
C GLN A 468 10.17 -9.08 -16.28
N ARG A 469 10.36 -9.86 -15.22
CA ARG A 469 11.19 -11.08 -15.27
C ARG A 469 10.43 -12.26 -15.85
N SER A 470 9.15 -12.38 -15.50
CA SER A 470 8.30 -13.49 -15.95
C SER A 470 7.79 -13.30 -17.39
N GLY A 471 7.70 -12.06 -17.85
CA GLY A 471 6.97 -11.70 -19.06
C GLY A 471 5.46 -11.68 -18.86
N ILE A 472 4.75 -11.09 -19.82
CA ILE A 472 3.28 -11.15 -19.89
C ILE A 472 2.90 -12.46 -20.57
N PRO A 473 2.10 -13.33 -19.93
CA PRO A 473 1.70 -14.60 -20.52
C PRO A 473 0.98 -14.43 -21.85
N GLN A 474 1.26 -15.31 -22.81
CA GLN A 474 0.43 -15.44 -24.01
C GLN A 474 -0.89 -16.12 -23.62
N VAL A 475 -1.99 -15.62 -24.16
CA VAL A 475 -3.32 -16.19 -23.92
C VAL A 475 -4.14 -16.10 -25.20
N SER A 476 -4.62 -17.23 -25.67
CA SER A 476 -5.41 -17.34 -26.90
C SER A 476 -6.31 -18.58 -26.86
N ARG A 477 -7.14 -18.78 -27.88
CA ARG A 477 -7.93 -20.01 -28.02
C ARG A 477 -7.04 -21.27 -28.07
N HIS A 478 -5.83 -21.17 -28.59
CA HIS A 478 -4.86 -22.27 -28.70
C HIS A 478 -3.93 -22.38 -27.48
N CYS A 479 -3.89 -21.37 -26.63
CA CYS A 479 -3.14 -21.34 -25.38
C CYS A 479 -4.04 -20.76 -24.28
N PRO A 480 -5.05 -21.52 -23.83
CA PRO A 480 -5.97 -21.05 -22.80
C PRO A 480 -5.30 -21.00 -21.43
N VAL A 481 -5.70 -20.03 -20.62
CA VAL A 481 -5.19 -19.83 -19.26
C VAL A 481 -6.26 -20.18 -18.24
N LYS A 482 -5.98 -21.13 -17.34
CA LYS A 482 -6.89 -21.48 -16.24
C LYS A 482 -6.91 -20.37 -15.19
N ARG A 483 -8.07 -20.12 -14.56
CA ARG A 483 -8.22 -19.10 -13.51
C ARG A 483 -7.25 -19.31 -12.33
N ASN A 484 -7.03 -20.55 -11.91
CA ASN A 484 -6.13 -20.92 -10.83
C ASN A 484 -4.72 -21.26 -11.35
N SER A 485 -4.05 -20.30 -12.00
CA SER A 485 -2.72 -20.50 -12.59
C SER A 485 -1.81 -19.30 -12.33
N LYS A 486 -0.48 -19.51 -12.45
CA LYS A 486 0.49 -18.41 -12.36
C LYS A 486 0.28 -17.39 -13.48
N GLU A 487 -0.12 -17.85 -14.66
CA GLU A 487 -0.39 -17.01 -15.82
C GLU A 487 -1.57 -16.07 -15.55
N ALA A 488 -2.63 -16.55 -14.89
CA ALA A 488 -3.76 -15.71 -14.50
C ALA A 488 -3.35 -14.60 -13.52
N VAL A 489 -2.51 -14.93 -12.53
CA VAL A 489 -1.96 -13.93 -11.58
C VAL A 489 -1.12 -12.88 -12.33
N LEU A 490 -0.26 -13.30 -13.25
CA LEU A 490 0.57 -12.38 -14.05
C LEU A 490 -0.26 -11.49 -14.99
N LEU A 491 -1.29 -12.03 -15.65
CA LEU A 491 -2.21 -11.25 -16.49
C LEU A 491 -2.99 -10.22 -15.67
N CYS A 492 -3.41 -10.58 -14.46
CA CYS A 492 -4.07 -9.67 -13.52
C CYS A 492 -3.12 -8.54 -13.09
N MET A 493 -1.89 -8.87 -12.67
CA MET A 493 -0.86 -7.88 -12.35
C MET A 493 -0.56 -6.94 -13.53
N ALA A 494 -0.43 -7.48 -14.75
CA ALA A 494 -0.15 -6.70 -15.95
C ALA A 494 -1.27 -5.70 -16.26
N THR A 495 -2.51 -6.15 -16.16
CA THR A 495 -3.70 -5.31 -16.35
C THR A 495 -3.66 -4.13 -15.38
N GLU A 496 -3.55 -4.39 -14.08
CA GLU A 496 -3.65 -3.36 -13.04
C GLU A 496 -2.43 -2.42 -13.02
N LEU A 497 -1.22 -2.93 -13.29
CA LEU A 497 -0.04 -2.08 -13.48
C LEU A 497 -0.20 -1.16 -14.69
N SER A 498 -0.79 -1.63 -15.80
CA SER A 498 -1.04 -0.77 -16.96
C SER A 498 -2.05 0.34 -16.70
N LEU A 499 -2.95 0.15 -15.73
CA LEU A 499 -3.92 1.18 -15.34
C LEU A 499 -3.28 2.30 -14.50
N THR A 500 -2.20 2.00 -13.78
CA THR A 500 -1.53 2.91 -12.85
C THR A 500 -0.27 3.57 -13.42
N MET A 501 0.32 2.97 -14.45
CA MET A 501 1.48 3.53 -15.15
C MET A 501 1.08 4.52 -16.24
N THR A 502 1.91 5.55 -16.42
CA THR A 502 1.79 6.52 -17.52
C THR A 502 2.29 5.97 -18.85
N ASP A 503 3.15 4.95 -18.81
CA ASP A 503 3.72 4.30 -20.00
C ASP A 503 3.70 2.78 -19.85
N SER A 504 2.80 2.12 -20.60
CA SER A 504 2.67 0.66 -20.63
C SER A 504 3.81 -0.01 -21.40
N ALA A 505 4.57 0.70 -22.25
CA ALA A 505 5.66 0.11 -23.02
C ALA A 505 6.76 -0.44 -22.11
N ALA A 506 6.99 0.22 -20.96
CA ALA A 506 7.89 -0.23 -19.91
C ALA A 506 7.53 -1.60 -19.31
N LEU A 507 6.27 -2.04 -19.43
CA LEU A 507 5.80 -3.36 -19.02
C LEU A 507 6.03 -4.42 -20.11
N VAL A 508 5.84 -4.05 -21.37
CA VAL A 508 5.92 -4.97 -22.52
C VAL A 508 7.38 -5.20 -22.96
N GLN A 509 8.34 -4.40 -22.47
CA GLN A 509 9.76 -4.45 -22.85
C GLN A 509 10.00 -4.36 -24.37
N LYS A 510 9.03 -3.84 -25.12
CA LYS A 510 9.21 -3.48 -26.53
C LYS A 510 9.72 -2.05 -26.58
N CYS A 511 10.75 -1.78 -27.39
CA CYS A 511 10.99 -0.42 -27.83
C CYS A 511 9.69 0.10 -28.48
N ALA A 512 9.31 1.33 -28.19
CA ALA A 512 8.31 2.04 -28.97
C ALA A 512 8.88 2.32 -30.38
N THR A 513 9.13 1.27 -31.17
CA THR A 513 9.55 1.41 -32.55
C THR A 513 8.36 1.86 -33.36
N GLY A 514 8.37 3.15 -33.70
CA GLY A 514 7.73 3.71 -34.88
C GLY A 514 6.22 3.94 -34.78
N VAL A 515 5.81 4.94 -34.01
CA VAL A 515 4.55 5.66 -34.31
C VAL A 515 4.84 7.16 -34.36
N CYS A 516 5.52 7.60 -35.42
CA CYS A 516 5.43 9.00 -35.86
C CYS A 516 4.20 9.15 -36.75
N ALA A 517 3.02 9.12 -36.14
CA ALA A 517 1.83 9.64 -36.77
C ALA A 517 1.67 11.09 -36.31
N LEU A 518 1.56 12.02 -37.26
CA LEU A 518 1.18 13.39 -36.97
C LEU A 518 -0.16 13.40 -36.20
N PRO A 519 -0.40 14.40 -35.33
CA PRO A 519 -1.68 14.56 -34.65
C PRO A 519 -2.85 14.48 -35.66
N VAL A 520 -3.84 13.63 -35.39
CA VAL A 520 -5.02 13.48 -36.25
C VAL A 520 -6.22 14.08 -35.53
N THR A 521 -6.80 15.12 -36.12
CA THR A 521 -8.07 15.70 -35.66
C THR A 521 -9.23 14.99 -36.34
N VAL A 522 -10.19 14.51 -35.54
CA VAL A 522 -11.41 13.85 -35.99
C VAL A 522 -12.62 14.61 -35.44
N GLU A 523 -13.61 14.85 -36.29
CA GLU A 523 -14.89 15.40 -35.85
C GLU A 523 -15.78 14.27 -35.34
N ILE A 524 -16.17 14.36 -34.06
CA ILE A 524 -17.05 13.40 -33.39
C ILE A 524 -18.41 14.05 -33.16
N ASP A 525 -19.49 13.36 -33.50
CA ASP A 525 -20.84 13.81 -33.15
C ASP A 525 -21.15 13.45 -31.69
N GLY A 526 -21.06 14.47 -30.84
CA GLY A 526 -21.43 14.43 -29.43
C GLY A 526 -22.93 14.59 -29.18
N THR A 527 -23.76 14.71 -30.21
CA THR A 527 -25.22 14.69 -30.06
C THR A 527 -25.70 13.24 -29.95
N ASN A 528 -26.44 12.93 -28.89
CA ASN A 528 -26.89 11.58 -28.60
C ASN A 528 -28.21 11.60 -27.79
N PRO A 529 -29.38 11.73 -28.43
CA PRO A 529 -30.67 11.81 -27.74
C PRO A 529 -31.06 10.48 -27.05
N GLY A 530 -30.47 9.36 -27.48
CA GLY A 530 -30.74 8.03 -26.97
C GLY A 530 -29.90 7.62 -25.76
N LYS A 531 -29.70 6.30 -25.61
CA LYS A 531 -28.78 5.71 -24.62
C LYS A 531 -27.33 6.01 -25.00
N THR A 532 -26.40 5.80 -24.06
CA THR A 532 -24.96 5.94 -24.27
C THR A 532 -24.51 5.29 -25.59
N ALA A 533 -23.74 6.02 -26.38
CA ALA A 533 -23.33 5.61 -27.72
C ALA A 533 -21.81 5.69 -27.89
N TRP A 534 -21.26 4.78 -28.69
CA TRP A 534 -19.83 4.78 -29.03
C TRP A 534 -19.63 5.41 -30.39
N ARG A 535 -18.71 6.37 -30.48
CA ARG A 535 -18.29 7.01 -31.72
C ARG A 535 -16.87 6.57 -32.05
N SER A 536 -16.70 5.85 -33.15
CA SER A 536 -15.36 5.46 -33.61
C SER A 536 -14.62 6.69 -34.12
N THR A 537 -13.34 6.79 -33.77
CA THR A 537 -12.44 7.82 -34.30
C THR A 537 -11.83 7.42 -35.65
N GLY A 538 -11.95 6.15 -36.06
CA GLY A 538 -11.17 5.60 -37.18
C GLY A 538 -9.67 5.50 -36.89
N LEU A 539 -9.27 5.59 -35.61
CA LEU A 539 -7.88 5.48 -35.16
C LEU A 539 -7.67 4.21 -34.33
N TYR A 540 -6.45 3.70 -34.37
CA TYR A 540 -6.00 2.54 -33.62
C TYR A 540 -4.75 2.90 -32.82
N LEU A 541 -4.75 2.57 -31.53
CA LEU A 541 -3.57 2.67 -30.68
C LEU A 541 -2.80 1.34 -30.72
N PRO A 542 -1.53 1.34 -31.15
CA PRO A 542 -0.71 0.13 -31.10
C PRO A 542 -0.49 -0.39 -29.68
N GLU A 543 -0.24 -1.70 -29.57
CA GLU A 543 0.03 -2.38 -28.30
C GLU A 543 1.11 -1.67 -27.48
N GLY A 544 0.85 -1.45 -26.19
CA GLY A 544 1.77 -0.82 -25.25
C GLY A 544 2.01 0.68 -25.46
N HIS A 545 1.42 1.32 -26.48
CA HIS A 545 1.62 2.74 -26.76
C HIS A 545 0.71 3.64 -25.90
N THR A 546 1.04 4.92 -25.88
CA THR A 546 0.28 5.97 -25.21
C THR A 546 -0.25 6.96 -26.24
N ALA A 547 -1.56 7.20 -26.20
CA ALA A 547 -2.18 8.27 -26.97
C ALA A 547 -2.28 9.54 -26.12
N VAL A 548 -2.12 10.70 -26.76
CA VAL A 548 -2.45 11.99 -26.15
C VAL A 548 -3.72 12.52 -26.81
N ILE A 549 -4.78 12.65 -26.02
CA ILE A 549 -6.09 13.10 -26.48
C ILE A 549 -6.24 14.56 -26.11
N THR A 550 -6.46 15.41 -27.11
CA THR A 550 -6.75 16.83 -26.93
C THR A 550 -8.20 17.11 -27.32
N CYS A 551 -8.94 17.67 -26.38
CA CYS A 551 -10.37 17.93 -26.41
C CYS A 551 -10.66 19.42 -26.18
N PRO A 552 -11.71 20.00 -26.81
CA PRO A 552 -12.16 21.35 -26.52
C PRO A 552 -12.59 21.52 -25.05
N CYS A 553 -12.56 22.74 -24.51
CA CYS A 553 -13.05 22.98 -23.14
C CYS A 553 -14.49 22.50 -22.92
N LEU A 554 -15.36 22.63 -23.93
CA LEU A 554 -16.79 22.34 -23.83
C LEU A 554 -17.10 20.88 -23.47
N VAL A 555 -16.20 19.94 -23.78
CA VAL A 555 -16.42 18.50 -23.50
C VAL A 555 -15.81 18.05 -22.17
N VAL A 556 -14.96 18.89 -21.56
CA VAL A 556 -14.31 18.57 -20.28
C VAL A 556 -15.37 18.54 -19.18
N GLY A 557 -15.49 17.41 -18.50
CA GLY A 557 -16.53 17.22 -17.47
C GLY A 557 -17.95 17.02 -18.01
N ALA A 558 -18.16 17.01 -19.33
CA ALA A 558 -19.46 16.79 -19.96
C ALA A 558 -19.92 15.30 -19.97
N GLY A 559 -19.22 14.43 -19.23
CA GLY A 559 -19.52 13.00 -19.12
C GLY A 559 -19.03 12.13 -20.28
N LEU A 560 -18.24 12.68 -21.22
CA LEU A 560 -17.60 11.91 -22.28
C LEU A 560 -16.48 11.03 -21.71
N LYS A 561 -16.29 9.85 -22.32
CA LYS A 561 -15.17 8.96 -22.01
C LYS A 561 -14.40 8.61 -23.27
N VAL A 562 -13.09 8.41 -23.13
CA VAL A 562 -12.26 7.77 -24.15
C VAL A 562 -12.18 6.29 -23.80
N GLN A 563 -12.41 5.42 -24.78
CA GLN A 563 -12.19 3.99 -24.66
C GLN A 563 -11.26 3.48 -25.75
N ILE A 564 -10.25 2.71 -25.38
CA ILE A 564 -9.40 1.93 -26.27
C ILE A 564 -9.79 0.48 -26.17
N GLY A 565 -10.01 -0.16 -27.31
CA GLY A 565 -10.48 -1.55 -27.43
C GLY A 565 -11.99 -1.63 -27.64
N CYS A 566 -12.43 -2.59 -28.46
CA CYS A 566 -13.83 -2.75 -28.88
C CYS A 566 -14.70 -3.63 -27.96
N HIS A 567 -14.12 -4.12 -26.85
CA HIS A 567 -14.78 -5.03 -25.92
C HIS A 567 -15.53 -4.29 -24.80
N THR A 568 -16.41 -4.99 -24.10
CA THR A 568 -17.12 -4.48 -22.91
C THR A 568 -17.08 -5.45 -21.73
N ASP A 569 -16.51 -6.63 -21.94
CA ASP A 569 -16.54 -7.78 -21.04
C ASP A 569 -15.21 -7.99 -20.31
N ASP A 570 -15.32 -8.53 -19.08
CA ASP A 570 -14.21 -8.89 -18.21
C ASP A 570 -14.21 -10.41 -17.99
N LEU A 571 -13.18 -11.10 -18.48
CA LEU A 571 -13.06 -12.56 -18.34
C LEU A 571 -12.35 -13.01 -17.05
N SER A 572 -12.05 -12.11 -16.12
CA SER A 572 -11.32 -12.43 -14.87
C SER A 572 -12.00 -13.52 -14.02
N ASN A 573 -13.32 -13.70 -14.19
CA ASN A 573 -14.11 -14.72 -13.49
C ASN A 573 -14.30 -16.03 -14.28
N ALA A 574 -13.86 -16.09 -15.53
CA ALA A 574 -13.97 -17.29 -16.36
C ALA A 574 -13.12 -18.43 -15.76
N LYS A 575 -13.62 -19.66 -15.79
CA LYS A 575 -12.85 -20.85 -15.36
C LYS A 575 -11.57 -21.01 -16.20
N GLU A 576 -11.68 -20.67 -17.48
CA GLU A 576 -10.62 -20.72 -18.48
C GLU A 576 -10.74 -19.50 -19.40
N MET A 577 -9.63 -18.79 -19.58
CA MET A 577 -9.51 -17.58 -20.41
C MET A 577 -8.89 -17.94 -21.75
N LYS A 578 -9.59 -17.62 -22.85
CA LYS A 578 -9.13 -17.82 -24.23
C LYS A 578 -8.62 -16.53 -24.90
N ARG A 579 -8.56 -15.44 -24.14
CA ARG A 579 -7.93 -14.16 -24.45
C ARG A 579 -7.57 -13.48 -23.12
N ALA A 580 -6.79 -12.40 -23.17
CA ALA A 580 -6.48 -11.63 -21.97
C ALA A 580 -7.79 -11.13 -21.30
N PRO A 581 -7.85 -11.08 -19.96
CA PRO A 581 -9.12 -10.92 -19.25
C PRO A 581 -9.80 -9.59 -19.55
N VAL A 582 -9.06 -8.49 -19.43
CA VAL A 582 -9.49 -7.13 -19.72
C VAL A 582 -8.58 -6.57 -20.80
N VAL A 583 -9.14 -6.34 -22.00
CA VAL A 583 -8.43 -5.83 -23.18
C VAL A 583 -8.85 -4.41 -23.55
N ILE A 584 -9.39 -3.68 -22.57
CA ILE A 584 -9.85 -2.31 -22.75
C ILE A 584 -9.16 -1.36 -21.79
N ARG A 585 -9.08 -0.09 -22.19
CA ARG A 585 -8.74 1.03 -21.32
C ARG A 585 -9.78 2.11 -21.49
N THR A 586 -10.40 2.53 -20.40
CA THR A 586 -11.41 3.60 -20.41
C THR A 586 -11.01 4.68 -19.40
N CYS A 587 -11.14 5.95 -19.80
CA CYS A 587 -10.99 7.07 -18.88
C CYS A 587 -11.98 8.19 -19.23
N ASP A 588 -12.38 8.95 -18.21
CA ASP A 588 -13.22 10.13 -18.39
C ASP A 588 -12.42 11.25 -19.08
N VAL A 589 -13.09 12.11 -19.85
CA VAL A 589 -12.49 13.34 -20.39
C VAL A 589 -12.47 14.39 -19.28
N ALA A 590 -11.43 14.34 -18.44
CA ALA A 590 -11.32 15.13 -17.21
C ALA A 590 -10.56 16.45 -17.41
N CYS A 591 -9.75 16.57 -18.46
CA CYS A 591 -9.06 17.80 -18.83
C CYS A 591 -8.90 17.92 -20.35
N GLN A 592 -8.50 19.10 -20.82
CA GLN A 592 -8.37 19.38 -22.26
C GLN A 592 -7.30 18.52 -22.94
N LYS A 593 -6.24 18.13 -22.23
CA LYS A 593 -5.14 17.33 -22.78
C LYS A 593 -4.81 16.21 -21.80
N GLN A 594 -5.09 14.97 -22.17
CA GLN A 594 -4.89 13.80 -21.31
C GLN A 594 -4.18 12.66 -22.04
N SER A 595 -3.28 11.98 -21.34
CA SER A 595 -2.58 10.80 -21.84
C SER A 595 -3.30 9.52 -21.43
N ILE A 596 -3.43 8.59 -22.37
CA ILE A 596 -4.06 7.29 -22.14
C ILE A 596 -3.17 6.18 -22.72
N SER A 597 -2.68 5.31 -21.85
CA SER A 597 -1.87 4.14 -22.24
C SER A 597 -2.72 2.88 -22.19
N CYS A 598 -2.53 1.96 -23.14
CA CYS A 598 -3.22 0.69 -23.18
C CYS A 598 -2.25 -0.46 -23.45
N LEU A 599 -2.25 -1.45 -22.56
CA LEU A 599 -1.35 -2.61 -22.66
C LEU A 599 -1.52 -3.37 -23.97
N TRP A 600 -2.77 -3.64 -24.36
CA TRP A 600 -3.10 -4.49 -25.50
C TRP A 600 -3.30 -3.71 -26.82
N GLY A 601 -3.39 -2.39 -26.75
CA GLY A 601 -3.79 -1.55 -27.88
C GLY A 601 -5.28 -1.73 -28.24
N GLY A 602 -5.71 -1.09 -29.32
CA GLY A 602 -7.09 -1.20 -29.79
C GLY A 602 -7.62 0.01 -30.55
N LEU A 603 -8.81 -0.14 -31.12
CA LEU A 603 -9.55 0.96 -31.72
C LEU A 603 -9.90 2.01 -30.67
N ILE A 604 -9.80 3.29 -31.03
CA ILE A 604 -10.11 4.42 -30.15
C ILE A 604 -11.56 4.86 -30.39
N TYR A 605 -12.36 4.86 -29.33
CA TYR A 605 -13.74 5.27 -29.30
C TYR A 605 -13.94 6.45 -28.35
N ILE A 606 -14.88 7.32 -28.69
CA ILE A 606 -15.43 8.34 -27.79
C ILE A 606 -16.82 7.86 -27.37
N ILE A 607 -16.98 7.61 -26.08
CA ILE A 607 -18.25 7.24 -25.48
C ILE A 607 -18.99 8.53 -25.15
N VAL A 608 -20.12 8.74 -25.83
CA VAL A 608 -20.99 9.88 -25.66
C VAL A 608 -22.12 9.49 -24.70
N PRO A 609 -22.33 10.25 -23.60
CA PRO A 609 -23.36 9.92 -22.63
C PRO A 609 -24.76 10.03 -23.24
N ALA A 610 -25.73 9.39 -22.58
CA ALA A 610 -27.13 9.50 -22.95
C ALA A 610 -27.60 10.97 -22.88
N LYS A 611 -28.49 11.36 -23.80
CA LYS A 611 -29.08 12.71 -23.89
C LYS A 611 -28.08 13.86 -24.08
N SER A 612 -26.90 13.57 -24.64
CA SER A 612 -25.90 14.60 -24.91
C SER A 612 -26.33 15.50 -26.09
N VAL A 613 -26.01 16.80 -26.00
CA VAL A 613 -26.39 17.83 -26.98
C VAL A 613 -25.18 18.64 -27.46
N LEU A 614 -23.98 18.08 -27.37
CA LEU A 614 -22.73 18.81 -27.58
C LEU A 614 -22.42 19.16 -29.04
N GLY A 615 -23.21 18.66 -30.00
CA GLY A 615 -22.95 18.89 -31.42
C GLY A 615 -21.70 18.18 -31.91
N LYS A 616 -21.12 18.69 -33.00
CA LYS A 616 -19.85 18.21 -33.53
C LYS A 616 -18.70 18.76 -32.70
N VAL A 617 -17.82 17.87 -32.24
CA VAL A 617 -16.66 18.21 -31.41
C VAL A 617 -15.37 17.73 -32.08
N PRO A 618 -14.40 18.63 -32.33
CA PRO A 618 -13.10 18.23 -32.89
C PRO A 618 -12.23 17.64 -31.78
N ILE A 619 -11.79 16.39 -31.94
CA ILE A 619 -10.90 15.71 -31.00
C ILE A 619 -9.60 15.38 -31.72
N THR A 620 -8.47 15.81 -31.14
CA THR A 620 -7.14 15.56 -31.71
C THR A 620 -6.44 14.43 -30.95
N VAL A 621 -5.89 13.47 -31.68
CA VAL A 621 -5.22 12.30 -31.12
C VAL A 621 -3.79 12.23 -31.64
N GLU A 622 -2.83 12.19 -30.71
CA GLU A 622 -1.41 11.95 -30.98
C GLU A 622 -1.03 10.52 -30.56
N GLY A 623 -0.07 9.89 -31.25
CA GLY A 623 0.42 8.54 -30.90
C GLY A 623 -0.43 7.37 -31.42
N ALA A 624 -1.44 7.63 -32.26
CA ALA A 624 -2.31 6.62 -32.86
C ALA A 624 -2.13 6.56 -34.39
N VAL A 625 -2.49 5.43 -35.00
CA VAL A 625 -2.45 5.22 -36.46
C VAL A 625 -3.87 5.16 -37.04
N ARG A 626 -4.03 5.39 -38.35
CA ARG A 626 -5.32 5.22 -39.02
C ARG A 626 -5.69 3.74 -39.09
N ALA A 627 -6.93 3.42 -38.71
CA ALA A 627 -7.52 2.11 -38.89
C ALA A 627 -8.42 2.08 -40.13
N PRO A 628 -8.64 0.93 -40.77
CA PRO A 628 -9.73 0.76 -41.72
C PRO A 628 -11.05 1.21 -41.08
N PHE A 629 -11.72 2.17 -41.71
CA PHE A 629 -12.90 2.83 -41.16
C PHE A 629 -13.93 3.02 -42.26
N PHE A 630 -15.15 2.53 -42.02
CA PHE A 630 -16.29 2.74 -42.89
C PHE A 630 -17.15 3.88 -42.33
N LYS A 631 -17.47 4.85 -43.19
CA LYS A 631 -18.43 5.90 -42.90
C LYS A 631 -19.51 5.90 -43.97
N LEU A 632 -20.71 5.51 -43.57
CA LEU A 632 -21.86 5.46 -44.46
C LEU A 632 -22.08 6.83 -45.13
N GLY A 633 -22.26 6.83 -46.45
CA GLY A 633 -22.45 8.06 -47.23
C GLY A 633 -21.16 8.82 -47.57
N MET A 634 -19.98 8.31 -47.21
CA MET A 634 -18.68 8.87 -47.63
C MET A 634 -17.88 7.86 -48.46
N PHE A 635 -17.50 8.25 -49.68
CA PHE A 635 -16.53 7.52 -50.48
C PHE A 635 -15.12 8.07 -50.21
N VAL A 636 -14.19 7.21 -49.79
CA VAL A 636 -12.78 7.57 -49.59
C VAL A 636 -11.92 6.57 -50.37
N TYR A 637 -11.09 7.06 -51.30
CA TYR A 637 -10.10 6.24 -52.00
C TYR A 637 -9.03 5.77 -51.02
N LEU A 638 -9.09 4.51 -50.56
CA LEU A 638 -8.02 3.90 -49.77
C LEU A 638 -6.88 3.45 -50.70
N ARG A 639 -5.69 4.07 -50.59
CA ARG A 639 -4.44 3.42 -50.99
C ARG A 639 -4.07 2.41 -49.91
N ALA A 640 -4.12 1.12 -50.25
CA ALA A 640 -3.80 0.04 -49.33
C ALA A 640 -2.34 0.11 -48.87
N PHE A 641 -2.12 0.33 -47.57
CA PHE A 641 -0.85 0.01 -46.90
C PHE A 641 -1.09 -1.24 -46.05
N PHE A 642 -0.33 -2.30 -46.33
CA PHE A 642 -0.47 -3.61 -45.69
C PHE A 642 -0.23 -3.54 -44.17
N LEU A 643 -1.23 -3.95 -43.38
CA LEU A 643 -1.14 -4.15 -41.93
C LEU A 643 -0.71 -5.59 -41.63
N ARG A 644 0.50 -5.80 -41.12
CA ARG A 644 0.98 -7.09 -40.56
C ARG A 644 0.79 -7.23 -39.04
N ALA A 645 0.03 -6.33 -38.40
CA ALA A 645 -0.10 -6.29 -36.94
C ALA A 645 -1.40 -6.89 -36.36
N ALA A 646 -2.40 -7.23 -37.19
CA ALA A 646 -3.74 -7.60 -36.69
C ALA A 646 -3.93 -9.07 -36.28
N HIS A 647 -2.92 -9.94 -36.43
CA HIS A 647 -3.11 -11.39 -36.28
C HIS A 647 -3.15 -11.91 -34.84
N ARG A 648 -3.05 -11.04 -33.81
CA ARG A 648 -3.03 -11.49 -32.39
C ARG A 648 -4.26 -11.13 -31.55
N CYS A 649 -5.22 -10.33 -32.05
CA CYS A 649 -6.37 -9.90 -31.22
C CYS A 649 -7.75 -10.06 -31.86
N CYS A 650 -7.86 -10.40 -33.15
CA CYS A 650 -9.17 -10.59 -33.79
C CYS A 650 -9.49 -12.09 -33.92
N CYS A 651 -10.17 -12.65 -32.91
CA CYS A 651 -11.06 -13.78 -33.15
C CYS A 651 -12.48 -13.22 -33.37
N PRO A 652 -13.24 -13.73 -34.36
CA PRO A 652 -14.62 -13.32 -34.57
C PRO A 652 -15.48 -13.73 -33.36
N CYS A 653 -16.43 -12.86 -33.03
CA CYS A 653 -17.49 -13.15 -32.06
C CYS A 653 -18.37 -14.27 -32.60
N ASP A 654 -18.49 -15.35 -31.83
CA ASP A 654 -19.67 -16.22 -31.76
C ASP A 654 -20.06 -16.35 -30.28
#